data_AF-A0A7J3QWE6-F1
#
_entry.id   AF-A0A7J3QWE6-F1
#
_cell.length_a   1.000
_cell.length_b   1.000
_cell.length_c   1.000
_cell.angle_alpha   90.00
_cell.angle_beta   90.00
_cell.angle_gamma   90.00
#
_symmetry.space_group_name_H-M   'P 1'
#
loop_
_entity.id
_entity.type
_entity.pdbx_description
1 polymer ?
#
loop_
_entity_poly.entity_id
_entity_poly.type
_entity_poly.pdbx_seq_one_letter_code
_entity_poly.pdbx_strand_id
1 'polypeptide(L)'
;MSEKPAIGVFICHCGGNISDTVDVEKLREEISKLEDVKVAKTYKYVCSDPGQEMIRDAIKGYNLNRVVIAACSPRMHMETFRQTVEKAGLNKYLVEIANIREQCSWVHSDREEATLKAVDLVRAAVARARFLEPLEPKSIPVSQNVLVIGGGIAGIITSLELADKGYQVYIVEKSPTIGGHMAQLSKTFPTLDCSQCILTPKMVAAAQHPNIKIIALASVEAIEGFPGNYRVLVRKKPRFVNDNCKACGECEKVCPVKVPSEFDVGLVMRKAIYKPFQQAIPKTYLIDIENCLHFTKGVCGLCQRFCKANAIDFNQKEELIELEVGSIVVCTGYDQIDPSKLEEYSYGQHPDIITNLQFERLVALGLYKPSNGKTPKKVAFILCAGSRMKNTDRGVEHCCNVGCMVAIKQAMLLKMVVPDAEPSIFYTDIRAGNKGCEEFYNKALEQGIRFIRGRVSRIIPDGDDLIINAENTLLGTYFEEKFDLVVLSLGIISSVGTEELAKKLHGQIGSDSFLTERHYKLRPVDGIRDGIFAAGCALSPKDIRESTIEAMAAASRVAGFLGKGEIAVSPEVIEITQEKCNKCEVCITVCPVNAIQKTSNRIEVNPISCIGCGVCVPRCPQNAIDLKNCTESQLIAQIRALCESGKSPKVLAFLEKEIAYGCADLAGQSRVSYPLNVEIIAVPSTGRVGLRHILEAFASGADGILLVEDHGGVFKEEKLRQYISDVKKELQRYGIEFLRIMTASTTLPEYKRLQNTFETFTARILKMGPIPSETRSKIKAALERESLNA
;
A
#
# COMPACT_ATOMS: atom_id res chain seq x y z
N MET A 1 6.81 -43.40 2.48
CA MET A 1 5.83 -43.65 1.40
C MET A 1 4.59 -42.85 1.74
N SER A 2 4.10 -42.01 0.83
CA SER A 2 2.86 -41.26 1.05
C SER A 2 1.67 -42.24 1.16
N GLU A 3 0.75 -41.95 2.07
CA GLU A 3 -0.49 -42.72 2.22
C GLU A 3 -1.30 -42.70 0.90
N LYS A 4 -1.94 -43.82 0.52
CA LYS A 4 -2.78 -43.86 -0.68
C LYS A 4 -3.93 -42.85 -0.54
N PRO A 5 -4.21 -42.00 -1.55
CA PRO A 5 -5.31 -41.06 -1.47
C PRO A 5 -6.67 -41.76 -1.22
N ALA A 6 -7.44 -41.19 -0.30
CA ALA A 6 -8.81 -41.56 0.02
C ALA A 6 -9.65 -40.27 0.04
N ILE A 7 -10.31 -40.00 -1.09
CA ILE A 7 -10.92 -38.71 -1.40
C ILE A 7 -12.43 -38.78 -1.17
N GLY A 8 -12.97 -37.83 -0.41
CA GLY A 8 -14.42 -37.58 -0.36
C GLY A 8 -14.79 -36.38 -1.20
N VAL A 9 -15.81 -36.52 -2.05
CA VAL A 9 -16.32 -35.43 -2.89
C VAL A 9 -17.71 -35.02 -2.43
N PHE A 10 -17.91 -33.72 -2.17
CA PHE A 10 -19.18 -33.17 -1.70
C PHE A 10 -19.69 -32.09 -2.65
N ILE A 11 -20.86 -32.34 -3.25
CA ILE A 11 -21.43 -31.52 -4.32
C ILE A 11 -22.59 -30.70 -3.78
N CYS A 12 -22.51 -29.37 -3.91
CA CYS A 12 -23.52 -28.46 -3.40
C CYS A 12 -24.61 -28.18 -4.44
N HIS A 13 -25.88 -28.17 -4.01
CA HIS A 13 -26.98 -27.70 -4.86
C HIS A 13 -27.11 -26.17 -4.84
N CYS A 14 -26.66 -25.55 -3.74
CA CYS A 14 -26.74 -24.12 -3.45
C CYS A 14 -28.17 -23.55 -3.56
N GLY A 15 -29.17 -24.35 -3.17
CA GLY A 15 -30.58 -23.97 -3.19
C GLY A 15 -31.09 -23.55 -4.57
N GLY A 16 -30.68 -24.28 -5.63
CA GLY A 16 -31.04 -23.98 -7.03
C GLY A 16 -29.91 -23.30 -7.80
N ASN A 17 -29.09 -22.50 -7.14
CA ASN A 17 -28.02 -21.74 -7.82
C ASN A 17 -27.00 -22.61 -8.58
N ILE A 18 -26.81 -23.86 -8.17
CA ILE A 18 -26.01 -24.84 -8.92
C ILE A 18 -26.95 -25.87 -9.57
N SER A 19 -27.85 -26.48 -8.78
CA SER A 19 -28.66 -27.63 -9.22
C SER A 19 -29.66 -27.33 -10.35
N ASP A 20 -30.03 -26.07 -10.58
CA ASP A 20 -30.95 -25.71 -11.66
C ASP A 20 -30.26 -25.76 -13.04
N THR A 21 -28.94 -25.51 -13.07
CA THR A 21 -28.11 -25.49 -14.28
C THR A 21 -27.18 -26.69 -14.38
N VAL A 22 -26.80 -27.31 -13.27
CA VAL A 22 -25.88 -28.47 -13.24
C VAL A 22 -26.64 -29.66 -12.68
N ASP A 23 -26.64 -30.77 -13.42
CA ASP A 23 -27.16 -32.04 -12.92
C ASP A 23 -26.19 -32.63 -11.88
N VAL A 24 -26.45 -32.28 -10.62
CA VAL A 24 -25.62 -32.66 -9.47
C VAL A 24 -25.61 -34.18 -9.21
N GLU A 25 -26.66 -34.91 -9.58
CA GLU A 25 -26.70 -36.37 -9.41
C GLU A 25 -25.90 -37.07 -10.50
N LYS A 26 -26.06 -36.65 -11.76
CA LYS A 26 -25.20 -37.13 -12.85
C LYS A 26 -23.72 -36.81 -12.57
N LEU A 27 -23.43 -35.61 -12.06
CA LEU A 27 -22.08 -35.23 -11.61
C LEU A 27 -21.58 -36.16 -10.49
N ARG A 28 -22.41 -36.47 -9.48
CA ARG A 28 -22.05 -37.40 -8.40
C ARG A 28 -21.72 -38.79 -8.94
N GLU A 29 -22.54 -39.31 -9.84
CA GLU A 29 -22.34 -40.63 -10.45
C GLU A 29 -21.04 -40.69 -11.25
N GLU A 30 -20.77 -39.72 -12.11
CA GLU A 30 -19.52 -39.68 -12.88
C GLU A 30 -18.28 -39.57 -11.99
N ILE A 31 -18.32 -38.71 -10.97
CA ILE A 31 -17.17 -38.52 -10.08
C ILE A 31 -16.94 -39.71 -9.15
N SER A 32 -18.00 -40.45 -8.78
CA SER A 32 -17.88 -41.66 -7.96
C SER A 32 -17.11 -42.80 -8.65
N LYS A 33 -16.95 -42.76 -9.98
CA LYS A 33 -16.20 -43.76 -10.76
C LYS A 33 -14.69 -43.51 -10.75
N LEU A 34 -14.24 -42.33 -10.32
CA LEU A 34 -12.82 -41.98 -10.34
C LEU A 34 -12.03 -42.80 -9.32
N GLU A 35 -10.82 -43.20 -9.70
CA GLU A 35 -9.89 -43.85 -8.78
C GLU A 35 -9.62 -42.95 -7.56
N ASP A 36 -9.48 -43.57 -6.38
CA ASP A 36 -9.27 -42.95 -5.07
C ASP A 36 -10.48 -42.21 -4.46
N VAL A 37 -11.57 -42.00 -5.20
CA VAL A 37 -12.82 -41.45 -4.65
C VAL A 37 -13.54 -42.54 -3.84
N LYS A 38 -13.57 -42.38 -2.51
CA LYS A 38 -14.21 -43.34 -1.59
C LYS A 38 -15.70 -43.07 -1.39
N VAL A 39 -16.08 -41.81 -1.47
CA VAL A 39 -17.47 -41.37 -1.27
C VAL A 39 -17.72 -40.11 -2.07
N ALA A 40 -18.87 -40.05 -2.74
CA ALA A 40 -19.39 -38.85 -3.38
C ALA A 40 -20.82 -38.60 -2.87
N LYS A 41 -21.08 -37.43 -2.28
CA LYS A 41 -22.40 -37.05 -1.73
C LYS A 41 -22.84 -35.71 -2.30
N THR A 42 -24.15 -35.52 -2.42
CA THR A 42 -24.74 -34.22 -2.75
C THR A 42 -25.52 -33.70 -1.55
N TYR A 43 -25.58 -32.37 -1.37
CA TYR A 43 -26.38 -31.75 -0.32
C TYR A 43 -26.83 -30.33 -0.69
N LYS A 44 -27.98 -29.90 -0.14
CA LYS A 44 -28.61 -28.63 -0.52
C LYS A 44 -27.70 -27.42 -0.28
N TYR A 45 -27.06 -27.38 0.90
CA TYR A 45 -26.12 -26.34 1.31
C TYR A 45 -24.91 -26.96 2.01
N VAL A 46 -23.86 -27.29 1.27
CA VAL A 46 -22.68 -27.96 1.85
C VAL A 46 -21.98 -27.11 2.91
N CYS A 47 -22.09 -25.77 2.83
CA CYS A 47 -21.52 -24.85 3.81
C CYS A 47 -22.34 -24.69 5.10
N SER A 48 -23.58 -25.18 5.17
CA SER A 48 -24.39 -25.11 6.39
C SER A 48 -23.93 -26.13 7.44
N ASP A 49 -24.35 -25.99 8.70
CA ASP A 49 -23.94 -26.90 9.78
C ASP A 49 -24.21 -28.38 9.47
N PRO A 50 -25.39 -28.79 8.94
CA PRO A 50 -25.61 -30.17 8.51
C PRO A 50 -24.71 -30.62 7.36
N GLY A 51 -24.40 -29.71 6.42
CA GLY A 51 -23.48 -30.00 5.32
C GLY A 51 -22.05 -30.23 5.80
N GLN A 52 -21.60 -29.41 6.75
CA GLN A 52 -20.30 -29.58 7.40
C GLN A 52 -20.26 -30.84 8.26
N GLU A 53 -21.34 -31.18 8.98
CA GLU A 53 -21.45 -32.43 9.74
C GLU A 53 -21.34 -33.66 8.84
N MET A 54 -22.05 -33.67 7.71
CA MET A 54 -21.93 -34.71 6.69
C MET A 54 -20.48 -34.91 6.22
N ILE A 55 -19.71 -33.82 6.05
CA ILE A 55 -18.28 -33.90 5.69
C ILE A 55 -17.49 -34.55 6.82
N ARG A 56 -17.65 -34.08 8.06
CA ARG A 56 -16.93 -34.61 9.23
C ARG A 56 -17.20 -36.09 9.47
N ASP A 57 -18.47 -36.50 9.34
CA ASP A 57 -18.88 -37.90 9.49
C ASP A 57 -18.31 -38.78 8.39
N ALA A 58 -18.29 -38.28 7.15
CA ALA A 58 -17.69 -39.00 6.04
C ALA A 58 -16.16 -39.12 6.18
N ILE A 59 -15.47 -38.10 6.69
CA ILE A 59 -14.03 -38.17 6.97
C ILE A 59 -13.72 -39.34 7.90
N LYS A 60 -14.48 -39.47 9.00
CA LYS A 60 -14.29 -40.55 9.96
C LYS A 60 -14.78 -41.90 9.42
N GLY A 61 -15.97 -41.94 8.83
CA GLY A 61 -16.63 -43.18 8.40
C GLY A 61 -15.97 -43.87 7.22
N TYR A 62 -15.33 -43.12 6.32
CA TYR A 62 -14.63 -43.65 5.15
C TYR A 62 -13.10 -43.55 5.24
N ASN A 63 -12.57 -43.12 6.40
CA ASN A 63 -11.14 -42.85 6.62
C ASN A 63 -10.54 -41.96 5.51
N LEU A 64 -11.19 -40.83 5.25
CA LEU A 64 -10.76 -39.91 4.19
C LEU A 64 -9.52 -39.16 4.62
N ASN A 65 -8.55 -39.07 3.72
CA ASN A 65 -7.35 -38.25 3.90
C ASN A 65 -7.32 -37.05 2.95
N ARG A 66 -8.33 -36.86 2.09
CA ARG A 66 -8.49 -35.68 1.23
C ARG A 66 -9.98 -35.35 1.05
N VAL A 67 -10.30 -34.08 0.90
CA VAL A 67 -11.67 -33.61 0.66
C VAL A 67 -11.73 -32.69 -0.55
N VAL A 68 -12.69 -32.92 -1.44
CA VAL A 68 -13.01 -32.03 -2.56
C VAL A 68 -14.44 -31.51 -2.39
N ILE A 69 -14.60 -30.19 -2.44
CA ILE A 69 -15.90 -29.53 -2.38
C ILE A 69 -16.22 -28.94 -3.75
N ALA A 70 -17.27 -29.44 -4.39
CA ALA A 70 -17.79 -28.89 -5.64
C ALA A 70 -18.92 -27.90 -5.32
N ALA A 71 -18.59 -26.61 -5.26
CA ALA A 71 -19.52 -25.57 -4.80
C ALA A 71 -19.17 -24.18 -5.39
N CYS A 72 -19.15 -23.17 -4.53
CA CYS A 72 -18.82 -21.79 -4.83
C CYS A 72 -17.31 -21.53 -4.85
N SER A 73 -16.94 -20.30 -5.18
CA SER A 73 -15.56 -19.83 -5.18
C SER A 73 -14.79 -20.14 -3.88
N PRO A 74 -13.52 -20.59 -3.99
CA PRO A 74 -12.63 -20.71 -2.83
C PRO A 74 -12.42 -19.39 -2.10
N ARG A 75 -12.57 -18.25 -2.77
CA ARG A 75 -12.45 -16.93 -2.13
C ARG A 75 -13.55 -16.66 -1.10
N MET A 76 -14.66 -17.40 -1.16
CA MET A 76 -15.79 -17.26 -0.25
C MET A 76 -15.72 -18.23 0.93
N HIS A 77 -15.50 -19.52 0.66
CA HIS A 77 -15.67 -20.57 1.68
C HIS A 77 -14.47 -21.50 1.88
N MET A 78 -13.28 -21.21 1.31
CA MET A 78 -12.07 -22.00 1.59
C MET A 78 -11.82 -22.11 3.10
N GLU A 79 -11.79 -20.99 3.82
CA GLU A 79 -11.52 -21.02 5.25
C GLU A 79 -12.61 -21.75 6.06
N THR A 80 -13.88 -21.65 5.64
CA THR A 80 -14.98 -22.43 6.23
C THR A 80 -14.73 -23.93 6.13
N PHE A 81 -14.33 -24.42 4.96
CA PHE A 81 -14.08 -25.85 4.76
C PHE A 81 -12.75 -26.30 5.36
N ARG A 82 -11.72 -25.44 5.38
CA ARG A 82 -10.47 -25.66 6.13
C ARG A 82 -10.76 -25.93 7.61
N GLN A 83 -11.58 -25.11 8.25
CA GLN A 83 -12.01 -25.32 9.64
C GLN A 83 -12.88 -26.56 9.82
N THR A 84 -13.73 -26.87 8.82
CA THR A 84 -14.59 -28.07 8.85
C THR A 84 -13.77 -29.35 8.89
N VAL A 85 -12.79 -29.48 7.99
CA VAL A 85 -11.94 -30.67 7.91
C VAL A 85 -10.98 -30.76 9.11
N GLU A 86 -10.48 -29.62 9.59
CA GLU A 86 -9.63 -29.54 10.78
C GLU A 86 -10.36 -30.03 12.04
N LYS A 87 -11.63 -29.66 12.22
CA LYS A 87 -12.49 -30.18 13.31
C LYS A 87 -12.73 -31.70 13.23
N ALA A 88 -12.53 -32.32 12.06
CA ALA A 88 -12.58 -33.77 11.90
C ALA A 88 -11.23 -34.46 12.10
N GLY A 89 -10.15 -33.71 12.36
CA GLY A 89 -8.79 -34.23 12.50
C GLY A 89 -8.00 -34.30 11.19
N LEU A 90 -8.53 -33.77 10.09
CA LEU A 90 -7.83 -33.72 8.80
C LEU A 90 -7.08 -32.39 8.64
N ASN A 91 -5.84 -32.43 8.17
CA ASN A 91 -5.06 -31.20 7.96
C ASN A 91 -5.77 -30.24 7.00
N LYS A 92 -5.84 -28.95 7.36
CA LYS A 92 -6.60 -27.93 6.62
C LYS A 92 -6.10 -27.63 5.21
N TYR A 93 -4.93 -28.12 4.80
CA TYR A 93 -4.43 -27.98 3.43
C TYR A 93 -4.72 -29.20 2.56
N LEU A 94 -5.42 -30.21 3.10
CA LEU A 94 -5.88 -31.41 2.40
C LEU A 94 -7.32 -31.28 1.87
N VAL A 95 -7.78 -30.04 1.67
CA VAL A 95 -9.07 -29.69 1.09
C VAL A 95 -8.88 -28.93 -0.21
N GLU A 96 -9.69 -29.25 -1.21
CA GLU A 96 -9.75 -28.53 -2.48
C GLU A 96 -11.18 -28.10 -2.83
N ILE A 97 -11.32 -26.97 -3.51
CA ILE A 97 -12.63 -26.49 -3.98
C ILE A 97 -12.65 -26.44 -5.51
N ALA A 98 -13.62 -27.13 -6.09
CA ALA A 98 -14.02 -26.96 -7.48
C ALA A 98 -15.15 -25.91 -7.56
N ASN A 99 -14.86 -24.77 -8.20
CA ASN A 99 -15.81 -23.69 -8.37
C ASN A 99 -16.79 -24.00 -9.53
N ILE A 100 -17.91 -24.64 -9.21
CA ILE A 100 -18.96 -25.00 -10.16
C ILE A 100 -20.16 -24.04 -10.12
N ARG A 101 -20.05 -22.93 -9.36
CA ARG A 101 -21.11 -21.90 -9.27
C ARG A 101 -20.75 -20.67 -10.08
N GLU A 102 -19.85 -19.82 -9.57
CA GLU A 102 -19.43 -18.60 -10.24
C GLU A 102 -18.80 -18.86 -11.61
N GLN A 103 -18.10 -19.98 -11.78
CA GLN A 103 -17.36 -20.31 -13.00
C GLN A 103 -18.03 -21.40 -13.87
N CYS A 104 -19.23 -21.83 -13.48
CA CYS A 104 -20.02 -22.78 -14.25
C CYS A 104 -21.53 -22.46 -14.23
N SER A 105 -22.26 -22.81 -13.17
CA SER A 105 -23.73 -22.72 -13.18
C SER A 105 -24.30 -21.31 -13.38
N TRP A 106 -23.56 -20.26 -13.02
CA TRP A 106 -24.01 -18.87 -13.13
C TRP A 106 -23.67 -18.19 -14.46
N VAL A 107 -22.75 -18.78 -15.23
CA VAL A 107 -22.24 -18.21 -16.47
C VAL A 107 -22.70 -19.01 -17.69
N HIS A 108 -23.28 -20.19 -17.50
CA HIS A 108 -23.85 -21.03 -18.56
C HIS A 108 -25.33 -21.26 -18.29
N SER A 109 -26.11 -21.44 -19.37
CA SER A 109 -27.55 -21.71 -19.30
C SER A 109 -27.92 -23.11 -19.78
N ASP A 110 -27.10 -23.73 -20.64
CA ASP A 110 -27.32 -25.10 -21.11
C ASP A 110 -26.93 -26.10 -20.03
N ARG A 111 -27.91 -26.91 -19.59
CA ARG A 111 -27.75 -27.81 -18.47
C ARG A 111 -26.82 -28.99 -18.77
N GLU A 112 -26.85 -29.52 -19.99
CA GLU A 112 -25.98 -30.65 -20.35
C GLU A 112 -24.54 -30.19 -20.48
N GLU A 113 -24.31 -29.08 -21.16
CA GLU A 113 -23.00 -28.48 -21.35
C GLU A 113 -22.38 -28.00 -20.03
N ALA A 114 -23.17 -27.34 -19.17
CA ALA A 114 -22.72 -26.93 -17.84
C ALA A 114 -22.38 -28.14 -16.96
N THR A 115 -23.15 -29.23 -17.06
CA THR A 115 -22.85 -30.47 -16.32
C THR A 115 -21.53 -31.08 -16.77
N LEU A 116 -21.25 -31.12 -18.08
CA LEU A 116 -19.97 -31.61 -18.60
C LEU A 116 -18.79 -30.77 -18.10
N LYS A 117 -18.92 -29.44 -18.12
CA LYS A 117 -17.92 -28.54 -17.55
C LYS A 117 -17.72 -28.77 -16.04
N ALA A 118 -18.80 -28.95 -15.29
CA ALA A 118 -18.71 -29.25 -13.85
C ALA A 118 -17.97 -30.57 -13.59
N VAL A 119 -18.17 -31.60 -14.44
CA VAL A 119 -17.41 -32.86 -14.36
C VAL A 119 -15.91 -32.61 -14.58
N ASP A 120 -15.53 -31.83 -15.60
CA ASP A 120 -14.12 -31.49 -15.86
C ASP A 120 -13.48 -30.76 -14.67
N LEU A 121 -14.16 -29.74 -14.13
CA LEU A 121 -13.69 -28.96 -12.98
C LEU A 121 -13.51 -29.82 -11.72
N VAL A 122 -14.46 -30.70 -11.42
CA VAL A 122 -14.39 -31.58 -10.25
C VAL A 122 -13.33 -32.67 -10.43
N ARG A 123 -13.19 -33.25 -11.63
CA ARG A 123 -12.13 -34.22 -11.93
C ARG A 123 -10.76 -33.60 -11.76
N ALA A 124 -10.59 -32.36 -12.20
CA ALA A 124 -9.35 -31.62 -12.04
C ALA A 124 -9.02 -31.33 -10.56
N ALA A 125 -10.02 -30.96 -9.77
CA ALA A 125 -9.87 -30.80 -8.33
C ALA A 125 -9.49 -32.12 -7.64
N VAL A 126 -10.10 -33.24 -8.01
CA VAL A 126 -9.74 -34.60 -7.53
C VAL A 126 -8.30 -34.94 -7.92
N ALA A 127 -7.91 -34.70 -9.17
CA ALA A 127 -6.56 -34.96 -9.66
C ALA A 127 -5.51 -34.14 -8.90
N ARG A 128 -5.77 -32.85 -8.63
CA ARG A 128 -4.91 -32.01 -7.80
C ARG A 128 -4.89 -32.48 -6.34
N ALA A 129 -6.04 -32.88 -5.78
CA ALA A 129 -6.16 -33.32 -4.39
C ALA A 129 -5.29 -34.54 -4.06
N ARG A 130 -5.04 -35.43 -5.03
CA ARG A 130 -4.12 -36.58 -4.88
C ARG A 130 -2.70 -36.15 -4.48
N PHE A 131 -2.27 -34.96 -4.87
CA PHE A 131 -0.93 -34.42 -4.62
C PHE A 131 -0.91 -33.36 -3.52
N LEU A 132 -2.04 -33.06 -2.87
CA LEU A 132 -2.03 -32.21 -1.68
C LEU A 132 -1.22 -32.87 -0.57
N GLU A 133 -0.49 -32.06 0.18
CA GLU A 133 0.33 -32.47 1.30
C GLU A 133 -0.15 -31.75 2.56
N PRO A 134 -0.07 -32.39 3.75
CA PRO A 134 -0.36 -31.69 4.99
C PRO A 134 0.64 -30.56 5.18
N LEU A 135 0.14 -29.36 5.48
CA LEU A 135 0.98 -28.20 5.74
C LEU A 135 0.69 -27.63 7.12
N GLU A 136 1.72 -27.11 7.77
CA GLU A 136 1.62 -26.46 9.07
C GLU A 136 2.17 -25.04 8.99
N PRO A 137 1.39 -24.02 9.35
CA PRO A 137 1.91 -22.66 9.48
C PRO A 137 3.10 -22.66 10.43
N LYS A 138 4.19 -22.00 10.04
CA LYS A 138 5.34 -21.82 10.92
C LYS A 138 5.14 -20.55 11.74
N SER A 139 5.30 -20.66 13.06
CA SER A 139 5.42 -19.48 13.91
C SER A 139 6.86 -19.00 13.86
N ILE A 140 7.07 -17.70 13.61
CA ILE A 140 8.41 -17.12 13.53
C ILE A 140 8.49 -15.93 14.48
N PRO A 141 9.54 -15.88 15.34
CA PRO A 141 9.72 -14.77 16.24
C PRO A 141 9.97 -13.48 15.47
N VAL A 142 9.37 -12.40 15.98
CA VAL A 142 9.50 -11.05 15.43
C VAL A 142 9.80 -10.06 16.54
N SER A 143 10.60 -9.05 16.21
CA SER A 143 10.89 -7.96 17.14
C SER A 143 9.61 -7.23 17.51
N GLN A 144 9.43 -6.94 18.80
CA GLN A 144 8.34 -6.12 19.32
C GLN A 144 8.67 -4.63 19.30
N ASN A 145 9.82 -4.25 18.76
CA ASN A 145 10.19 -2.86 18.61
C ASN A 145 9.56 -2.29 17.34
N VAL A 146 9.15 -1.03 17.38
CA VAL A 146 8.55 -0.32 16.24
C VAL A 146 9.34 0.95 15.96
N LEU A 147 9.63 1.21 14.69
CA LEU A 147 10.17 2.48 14.23
C LEU A 147 9.06 3.36 13.68
N VAL A 148 8.96 4.59 14.17
CA VAL A 148 8.10 5.64 13.60
C VAL A 148 9.00 6.71 12.98
N ILE A 149 8.86 6.95 11.68
CA ILE A 149 9.65 7.92 10.92
C ILE A 149 8.83 9.21 10.78
N GLY A 150 9.20 10.25 11.50
CA GLY A 150 8.51 11.54 11.57
C GLY A 150 7.73 11.71 12.87
N GLY A 151 8.02 12.78 13.59
CA GLY A 151 7.45 13.16 14.87
C GLY A 151 6.38 14.25 14.79
N GLY A 152 5.64 14.32 13.68
CA GLY A 152 4.41 15.11 13.59
C GLY A 152 3.27 14.49 14.41
N ILE A 153 2.08 15.10 14.36
CA ILE A 153 0.91 14.59 15.11
C ILE A 153 0.59 13.12 14.81
N ALA A 154 0.69 12.68 13.55
CA ALA A 154 0.47 11.29 13.17
C ALA A 154 1.49 10.35 13.83
N GLY A 155 2.78 10.71 13.83
CA GLY A 155 3.84 9.91 14.44
C GLY A 155 3.75 9.86 15.97
N ILE A 156 3.42 11.00 16.60
CA ILE A 156 3.22 11.08 18.05
C ILE A 156 2.05 10.18 18.48
N ILE A 157 0.91 10.26 17.80
CA ILE A 157 -0.26 9.44 18.14
C ILE A 157 0.02 7.96 17.90
N THR A 158 0.62 7.61 16.76
CA THR A 158 1.02 6.22 16.46
C THR A 158 1.92 5.66 17.57
N SER A 159 2.89 6.45 18.02
CA SER A 159 3.84 6.04 19.04
C SER A 159 3.19 5.83 20.40
N LEU A 160 2.32 6.77 20.82
CA LEU A 160 1.58 6.64 22.07
C LEU A 160 0.67 5.41 22.05
N GLU A 161 -0.10 5.22 20.98
CA GLU A 161 -1.01 4.08 20.85
C GLU A 161 -0.31 2.73 20.92
N LEU A 162 0.89 2.62 20.34
CA LEU A 162 1.70 1.40 20.40
C LEU A 162 2.38 1.24 21.76
N ALA A 163 2.94 2.32 22.30
CA ALA A 163 3.66 2.27 23.56
C ALA A 163 2.74 1.94 24.74
N ASP A 164 1.51 2.45 24.74
CA ASP A 164 0.45 2.11 25.70
C ASP A 164 0.04 0.62 25.62
N LYS A 165 0.26 -0.03 24.48
CA LYS A 165 0.05 -1.48 24.27
C LYS A 165 1.29 -2.32 24.63
N GLY A 166 2.36 -1.69 25.12
CA GLY A 166 3.58 -2.35 25.58
C GLY A 166 4.69 -2.49 24.54
N TYR A 167 4.53 -1.96 23.32
CA TYR A 167 5.59 -1.99 22.32
C TYR A 167 6.67 -0.94 22.62
N GLN A 168 7.93 -1.30 22.39
CA GLN A 168 9.03 -0.32 22.40
C GLN A 168 9.02 0.46 21.09
N VAL A 169 8.89 1.78 21.15
CA VAL A 169 8.81 2.65 19.97
C VAL A 169 10.01 3.57 19.88
N TYR A 170 10.59 3.69 18.69
CA TYR A 170 11.61 4.67 18.34
C TYR A 170 10.99 5.72 17.41
N ILE A 171 11.01 6.99 17.81
CA ILE A 171 10.61 8.10 16.92
C ILE A 171 11.87 8.69 16.32
N VAL A 172 12.05 8.57 15.01
CA VAL A 172 13.12 9.24 14.26
C VAL A 172 12.57 10.53 13.67
N GLU A 173 13.10 11.67 14.11
CA GLU A 173 12.65 13.01 13.70
C GLU A 173 13.81 13.79 13.08
N LYS A 174 13.61 14.27 11.85
CA LYS A 174 14.61 15.01 11.08
C LYS A 174 14.93 16.37 11.72
N SER A 175 13.91 17.06 12.21
CA SER A 175 14.03 18.36 12.86
C SER A 175 14.56 18.24 14.30
N PRO A 176 14.96 19.36 14.92
CA PRO A 176 15.47 19.34 16.30
C PRO A 176 14.43 19.01 17.36
N THR A 177 13.15 18.95 16.98
CA THR A 177 12.00 18.76 17.86
C THR A 177 10.89 18.00 17.15
N ILE A 178 10.12 17.21 17.90
CA ILE A 178 8.83 16.69 17.45
C ILE A 178 7.76 17.82 17.44
N GLY A 179 6.62 17.56 16.82
CA GLY A 179 5.46 18.45 16.73
C GLY A 179 5.02 18.77 15.29
N GLY A 180 5.95 18.74 14.33
CA GLY A 180 5.69 19.01 12.91
C GLY A 180 5.02 20.36 12.65
N HIS A 181 4.34 20.50 11.50
CA HIS A 181 3.64 21.74 11.12
C HIS A 181 2.54 22.14 12.10
N MET A 182 1.92 21.19 12.81
CA MET A 182 0.90 21.50 13.81
C MET A 182 1.45 22.44 14.91
N ALA A 183 2.73 22.32 15.26
CA ALA A 183 3.36 23.22 16.23
C ALA A 183 3.46 24.68 15.72
N GLN A 184 3.47 24.90 14.41
CA GLN A 184 3.54 26.24 13.83
C GLN A 184 2.17 26.95 13.82
N LEU A 185 1.07 26.20 13.92
CA LEU A 185 -0.28 26.74 13.85
C LEU A 185 -0.67 27.52 15.12
N SER A 186 -1.45 28.58 14.93
CA SER A 186 -2.06 29.34 16.03
C SER A 186 -3.26 28.58 16.62
N LYS A 187 -4.27 28.34 15.78
CA LYS A 187 -5.49 27.59 16.10
C LYS A 187 -5.75 26.48 15.08
N THR A 188 -6.64 25.55 15.43
CA THR A 188 -7.05 24.43 14.56
C THR A 188 -8.55 24.52 14.23
N PHE A 189 -8.92 24.30 12.97
CA PHE A 189 -10.33 24.21 12.56
C PHE A 189 -10.90 22.81 12.88
N PRO A 190 -12.23 22.65 12.97
CA PRO A 190 -13.24 23.71 13.00
C PRO A 190 -13.46 24.32 14.40
N THR A 191 -12.79 23.81 15.44
CA THR A 191 -13.08 24.16 16.83
C THR A 191 -12.45 25.47 17.31
N LEU A 192 -11.43 25.98 16.61
CA LEU A 192 -10.60 27.13 17.00
C LEU A 192 -9.83 26.92 18.32
N ASP A 193 -9.57 25.66 18.67
CA ASP A 193 -8.67 25.29 19.76
C ASP A 193 -7.26 25.81 19.49
N CYS A 194 -6.56 26.21 20.54
CA CYS A 194 -5.14 26.52 20.45
C CYS A 194 -4.37 25.25 20.07
N SER A 195 -3.59 25.30 18.99
CA SER A 195 -2.86 24.12 18.49
C SER A 195 -1.91 23.56 19.55
N GLN A 196 -1.20 24.44 20.26
CA GLN A 196 -0.28 24.05 21.34
C GLN A 196 -1.01 23.42 22.53
N CYS A 197 -2.23 23.87 22.85
CA CYS A 197 -2.99 23.30 23.97
C CYS A 197 -3.34 21.82 23.78
N ILE A 198 -3.48 21.37 22.52
CA ILE A 198 -3.78 19.96 22.21
C ILE A 198 -2.53 19.17 21.79
N LEU A 199 -1.54 19.81 21.18
CA LEU A 199 -0.31 19.15 20.73
C LEU A 199 0.73 19.00 21.84
N THR A 200 1.04 20.06 22.59
CA THR A 200 2.12 20.04 23.59
C THR A 200 1.92 18.92 24.63
N PRO A 201 0.70 18.68 25.18
CA PRO A 201 0.51 17.56 26.10
C PRO A 201 0.86 16.21 25.48
N LYS A 202 0.58 15.99 24.20
CA LYS A 202 0.92 14.76 23.48
C LYS A 202 2.43 14.65 23.23
N MET A 203 3.10 15.75 22.91
CA MET A 203 4.56 15.77 22.80
C MET A 203 5.22 15.43 24.14
N VAL A 204 4.73 15.99 25.25
CA VAL A 204 5.23 15.72 26.61
C VAL A 204 4.97 14.26 26.98
N ALA A 205 3.76 13.76 26.75
CA ALA A 205 3.42 12.35 26.98
C ALA A 205 4.39 11.42 26.23
N ALA A 206 4.65 11.69 24.94
CA ALA A 206 5.57 10.88 24.16
C ALA A 206 7.01 10.93 24.70
N ALA A 207 7.47 12.08 25.19
CA ALA A 207 8.82 12.22 25.75
C ALA A 207 8.99 11.60 27.14
N GLN A 208 7.90 11.48 27.91
CA GLN A 208 7.92 10.90 29.25
C GLN A 208 7.54 9.42 29.26
N HIS A 209 7.01 8.89 28.16
CA HIS A 209 6.58 7.50 28.09
C HIS A 209 7.79 6.55 28.14
N PRO A 210 7.83 5.56 29.05
CA PRO A 210 9.00 4.69 29.25
C PRO A 210 9.36 3.86 28.00
N ASN A 211 8.35 3.48 27.21
CA ASN A 211 8.54 2.70 25.98
C ASN A 211 8.72 3.56 24.72
N ILE A 212 8.90 4.88 24.82
CA ILE A 212 9.14 5.73 23.64
C ILE A 212 10.53 6.36 23.74
N LYS A 213 11.35 6.15 22.71
CA LYS A 213 12.65 6.81 22.56
C LYS A 213 12.62 7.78 21.37
N ILE A 214 12.74 9.08 21.66
CA ILE A 214 12.82 10.13 20.63
C ILE A 214 14.28 10.31 20.19
N ILE A 215 14.52 10.15 18.90
CA ILE A 215 15.81 10.37 18.23
C ILE A 215 15.61 11.51 17.23
N ALA A 216 15.69 12.74 17.74
CA ALA A 216 15.58 13.96 16.94
C ALA A 216 16.94 14.38 16.34
N LEU A 217 16.92 15.22 15.30
CA LEU A 217 18.06 15.46 14.39
C LEU A 217 18.55 14.17 13.70
N ALA A 218 17.64 13.27 13.35
CA ALA A 218 18.01 12.00 12.77
C ALA A 218 17.19 11.64 11.53
N SER A 219 17.81 10.88 10.64
CA SER A 219 17.22 10.39 9.39
C SER A 219 17.59 8.93 9.15
N VAL A 220 16.73 8.21 8.43
CA VAL A 220 16.99 6.82 8.07
C VAL A 220 17.94 6.75 6.88
N GLU A 221 19.08 6.09 7.09
CA GLU A 221 20.14 5.90 6.09
C GLU A 221 19.90 4.64 5.26
N ALA A 222 19.61 3.51 5.93
CA ALA A 222 19.41 2.22 5.29
C ALA A 222 18.37 1.39 6.05
N ILE A 223 17.63 0.56 5.32
CA ILE A 223 16.66 -0.40 5.87
C ILE A 223 16.94 -1.74 5.23
N GLU A 224 17.28 -2.71 6.06
CA GLU A 224 17.56 -4.09 5.65
C GLU A 224 16.68 -5.06 6.45
N GLY A 225 16.72 -6.33 6.08
CA GLY A 225 15.93 -7.36 6.73
C GLY A 225 14.55 -7.54 6.09
N PHE A 226 13.60 -8.07 6.86
CA PHE A 226 12.33 -8.59 6.38
C PHE A 226 11.19 -8.24 7.35
N PRO A 227 9.91 -8.37 6.93
CA PRO A 227 8.79 -8.07 7.82
C PRO A 227 8.94 -8.80 9.16
N GLY A 228 8.77 -8.07 10.27
CA GLY A 228 8.97 -8.62 11.61
C GLY A 228 10.41 -8.59 12.14
N ASN A 229 11.43 -8.40 11.28
CA ASN A 229 12.83 -8.30 11.68
C ASN A 229 13.61 -7.39 10.71
N TYR A 230 13.39 -6.09 10.83
CA TYR A 230 14.12 -5.06 10.11
C TYR A 230 15.33 -4.59 10.91
N ARG A 231 16.42 -4.35 10.19
CA ARG A 231 17.58 -3.65 10.69
C ARG A 231 17.64 -2.28 10.03
N VAL A 232 17.54 -1.23 10.84
CA VAL A 232 17.48 0.15 10.37
C VAL A 232 18.70 0.91 10.85
N LEU A 233 19.46 1.47 9.91
CA LEU A 233 20.57 2.37 10.20
C LEU A 233 20.05 3.80 10.23
N VAL A 234 20.19 4.46 11.39
CA VAL A 234 19.74 5.83 11.64
C VAL A 234 20.96 6.73 11.81
N ARG A 235 21.05 7.78 10.99
CA ARG A 235 22.07 8.81 11.08
C ARG A 235 21.56 9.94 11.97
N LYS A 236 22.24 10.23 13.07
CA LYS A 236 21.89 11.28 14.03
C LYS A 236 22.95 12.38 14.03
N LYS A 237 22.54 13.58 13.63
CA LYS A 237 23.40 14.77 13.60
C LYS A 237 23.67 15.29 15.02
N PRO A 238 24.87 15.82 15.29
CA PRO A 238 25.18 16.43 16.57
C PRO A 238 24.33 17.68 16.82
N ARG A 239 23.92 17.89 18.08
CA ARG A 239 23.32 19.16 18.53
C ARG A 239 24.37 20.21 18.86
N PHE A 240 25.59 19.75 19.15
CA PHE A 240 26.66 20.50 19.81
C PHE A 240 26.26 21.03 21.20
N VAL A 241 25.23 20.41 21.76
CA VAL A 241 24.66 20.69 23.08
C VAL A 241 24.27 19.34 23.70
N ASN A 242 24.90 18.97 24.81
CA ASN A 242 24.68 17.70 25.51
C ASN A 242 23.51 17.78 26.52
N ASP A 243 23.23 16.66 27.18
CA ASP A 243 22.08 16.48 28.07
C ASP A 243 22.15 17.28 29.39
N ASN A 244 23.29 17.91 29.69
CA ASN A 244 23.39 18.82 30.85
C ASN A 244 22.61 20.13 30.64
N CYS A 245 22.18 20.42 29.41
CA CYS A 245 21.48 21.64 29.07
C CYS A 245 20.21 21.83 29.90
N LYS A 246 20.10 22.99 30.57
CA LYS A 246 18.90 23.39 31.33
C LYS A 246 17.91 24.24 30.52
N ALA A 247 18.20 24.45 29.23
CA ALA A 247 17.42 25.28 28.31
C ALA A 247 17.08 26.68 28.86
N CYS A 248 18.04 27.35 29.51
CA CYS A 248 17.85 28.66 30.15
C CYS A 248 17.92 29.86 29.20
N GLY A 249 18.51 29.70 28.00
CA GLY A 249 18.60 30.75 26.98
C GLY A 249 19.74 31.76 27.14
N GLU A 250 20.61 31.63 28.15
CA GLU A 250 21.76 32.54 28.32
C GLU A 250 22.74 32.50 27.13
N CYS A 251 22.93 31.32 26.53
CA CYS A 251 23.78 31.16 25.36
C CYS A 251 23.24 31.85 24.09
N GLU A 252 21.92 31.93 23.96
CA GLU A 252 21.24 32.58 22.84
C GLU A 252 21.38 34.11 22.91
N LYS A 253 21.24 34.69 24.11
CA LYS A 253 21.38 36.14 24.35
C LYS A 253 22.74 36.68 23.92
N VAL A 254 23.80 35.91 24.14
CA VAL A 254 25.19 36.32 23.83
C VAL A 254 25.63 36.01 22.39
N CYS A 255 24.80 35.30 21.61
CA CYS A 255 25.15 34.94 20.24
C CYS A 255 25.06 36.18 19.31
N PRO A 256 26.15 36.55 18.60
CA PRO A 256 26.13 37.72 17.73
C PRO A 256 25.45 37.46 16.37
N VAL A 257 25.29 36.21 15.97
CA VAL A 257 24.75 35.82 14.66
C VAL A 257 23.23 36.03 14.62
N LYS A 258 22.70 36.42 13.46
CA LYS A 258 21.26 36.49 13.17
C LYS A 258 20.98 35.69 11.90
N VAL A 259 20.02 34.77 11.96
CA VAL A 259 19.61 33.88 10.87
C VAL A 259 18.07 33.89 10.79
N PRO A 260 17.44 33.89 9.61
CA PRO A 260 15.99 33.72 9.52
C PRO A 260 15.52 32.42 10.20
N SER A 261 14.47 32.50 11.01
CA SER A 261 13.88 31.35 11.71
C SER A 261 13.06 30.48 10.75
N GLU A 262 13.39 29.20 10.66
CA GLU A 262 12.64 28.22 9.86
C GLU A 262 11.26 27.96 10.49
N PHE A 263 11.20 27.91 11.82
CA PHE A 263 9.94 27.72 12.54
C PHE A 263 8.96 28.89 12.30
N ASP A 264 9.49 30.12 12.23
CA ASP A 264 8.72 31.33 11.93
C ASP A 264 8.70 31.69 10.44
N VAL A 265 9.04 30.74 9.56
CA VAL A 265 8.97 30.89 8.09
C VAL A 265 9.61 32.19 7.58
N GLY A 266 10.77 32.53 8.15
CA GLY A 266 11.59 33.67 7.77
C GLY A 266 11.16 35.03 8.33
N LEU A 267 10.07 35.10 9.10
CA LEU A 267 9.54 36.38 9.62
C LEU A 267 10.35 36.96 10.78
N VAL A 268 11.06 36.10 11.53
CA VAL A 268 11.83 36.49 12.71
C VAL A 268 13.26 35.99 12.56
N MET A 269 14.23 36.78 13.04
CA MET A 269 15.63 36.36 13.09
C MET A 269 15.91 35.60 14.39
N ARG A 270 16.31 34.32 14.26
CA ARG A 270 16.90 33.52 15.35
C ARG A 270 18.41 33.71 15.43
N LYS A 271 19.03 33.10 16.44
CA LYS A 271 20.48 33.04 16.62
C LYS A 271 21.06 31.75 16.02
N ALA A 272 22.39 31.66 15.91
CA ALA A 272 23.06 30.42 15.50
C ALA A 272 22.92 29.32 16.56
N ILE A 273 22.98 29.68 17.86
CA ILE A 273 22.53 28.79 18.94
C ILE A 273 21.10 29.14 19.30
N TYR A 274 20.18 28.20 19.14
CA TYR A 274 18.75 28.48 19.27
C TYR A 274 17.98 27.28 19.83
N LYS A 275 16.71 27.51 20.14
CA LYS A 275 15.70 26.48 20.42
C LYS A 275 14.54 26.72 19.43
N PRO A 276 14.03 25.71 18.70
CA PRO A 276 13.08 25.96 17.61
C PRO A 276 11.83 26.75 18.01
N PHE A 277 11.26 26.43 19.18
CA PHE A 277 10.17 27.18 19.80
C PHE A 277 10.13 26.90 21.31
N GLN A 278 9.32 27.64 22.08
CA GLN A 278 9.39 27.59 23.54
C GLN A 278 9.07 26.21 24.12
N GLN A 279 8.05 25.56 23.57
CA GLN A 279 7.54 24.24 23.98
C GLN A 279 8.21 23.08 23.23
N ALA A 280 9.34 23.31 22.55
CA ALA A 280 10.05 22.28 21.79
C ALA A 280 10.46 21.08 22.66
N ILE A 281 10.39 19.89 22.07
CA ILE A 281 10.72 18.60 22.68
C ILE A 281 11.62 17.80 21.73
N PRO A 282 12.85 17.43 22.14
CA PRO A 282 13.43 17.62 23.48
C PRO A 282 13.65 19.09 23.86
N LYS A 283 13.52 19.40 25.16
CA LYS A 283 13.69 20.76 25.69
C LYS A 283 15.18 21.10 25.81
N THR A 284 15.83 21.35 24.68
CA THR A 284 17.26 21.66 24.60
C THR A 284 17.56 22.66 23.46
N TYR A 285 18.75 23.24 23.49
CA TYR A 285 19.28 24.11 22.45
C TYR A 285 20.05 23.29 21.40
N LEU A 286 20.31 23.87 20.24
CA LEU A 286 21.23 23.35 19.23
C LEU A 286 22.02 24.47 18.57
N ILE A 287 23.14 24.11 17.92
CA ILE A 287 23.96 25.04 17.14
C ILE A 287 23.80 24.75 15.64
N ASP A 288 23.40 25.78 14.90
CA ASP A 288 23.44 25.84 13.46
C ASP A 288 24.89 26.05 12.98
N ILE A 289 25.48 24.99 12.44
CA ILE A 289 26.89 24.99 12.01
C ILE A 289 27.14 25.83 10.76
N GLU A 290 26.13 26.01 9.91
CA GLU A 290 26.27 26.74 8.65
C GLU A 290 26.46 28.24 8.90
N ASN A 291 25.90 28.74 10.01
CA ASN A 291 25.93 30.16 10.35
C ASN A 291 26.78 30.47 11.61
N CYS A 292 27.18 29.48 12.40
CA CYS A 292 27.96 29.69 13.62
C CYS A 292 29.39 30.17 13.32
N LEU A 293 29.81 31.29 13.91
CA LEU A 293 31.17 31.85 13.74
C LEU A 293 32.29 30.97 14.33
N HIS A 294 31.96 30.02 15.22
CA HIS A 294 32.93 29.02 15.67
C HIS A 294 33.29 28.07 14.52
N PHE A 295 32.29 27.48 13.88
CA PHE A 295 32.49 26.50 12.82
C PHE A 295 32.93 27.12 11.49
N THR A 296 32.37 28.28 11.14
CA THR A 296 32.66 28.94 9.86
C THR A 296 33.97 29.74 9.86
N LYS A 297 34.36 30.30 11.00
CA LYS A 297 35.51 31.23 11.09
C LYS A 297 36.51 30.91 12.20
N GLY A 298 36.20 30.01 13.14
CA GLY A 298 37.10 29.66 14.25
C GLY A 298 37.26 30.72 15.34
N VAL A 299 36.44 31.78 15.35
CA VAL A 299 36.70 32.99 16.17
C VAL A 299 35.76 33.20 17.37
N CYS A 300 34.72 32.38 17.52
CA CYS A 300 33.69 32.58 18.55
C CYS A 300 33.58 31.40 19.52
N GLY A 301 33.27 31.67 20.78
CA GLY A 301 33.02 30.67 21.82
C GLY A 301 32.14 31.21 22.96
N LEU A 302 31.41 32.30 22.72
CA LEU A 302 30.65 33.01 23.76
C LEU A 302 29.58 32.12 24.38
N CYS A 303 28.82 31.37 23.57
CA CYS A 303 27.79 30.47 24.07
C CYS A 303 28.33 29.42 25.06
N GLN A 304 29.54 28.91 24.82
CA GLN A 304 30.20 27.96 25.72
C GLN A 304 30.65 28.64 27.02
N ARG A 305 31.29 29.82 26.94
CA ARG A 305 31.75 30.58 28.12
C ARG A 305 30.62 30.97 29.08
N PHE A 306 29.45 31.30 28.55
CA PHE A 306 28.28 31.72 29.34
C PHE A 306 27.38 30.55 29.75
N CYS A 307 27.65 29.32 29.28
CA CYS A 307 26.88 28.14 29.65
C CYS A 307 27.31 27.59 31.02
N LYS A 308 26.64 28.01 32.09
CA LYS A 308 26.90 27.52 33.47
C LYS A 308 26.78 25.99 33.63
N ALA A 309 25.99 25.34 32.76
CA ALA A 309 25.80 23.90 32.79
C ALA A 309 26.87 23.11 32.02
N ASN A 310 27.84 23.80 31.38
CA ASN A 310 28.88 23.19 30.53
C ASN A 310 28.29 22.24 29.47
N ALA A 311 27.15 22.63 28.89
CA ALA A 311 26.41 21.80 27.96
C ALA A 311 26.87 21.96 26.50
N ILE A 312 27.57 23.05 26.17
CA ILE A 312 28.05 23.32 24.81
C ILE A 312 29.31 22.51 24.52
N ASP A 313 29.22 21.64 23.52
CA ASP A 313 30.32 20.77 23.08
C ASP A 313 30.47 20.83 21.55
N PHE A 314 31.46 21.59 21.09
CA PHE A 314 31.76 21.75 19.66
C PHE A 314 32.39 20.50 19.04
N ASN A 315 32.86 19.54 19.84
CA ASN A 315 33.51 18.31 19.37
C ASN A 315 32.54 17.15 19.16
N GLN A 316 31.25 17.36 19.43
CA GLN A 316 30.23 16.33 19.25
C GLN A 316 30.20 15.88 17.78
N LYS A 317 30.24 14.56 17.56
CA LYS A 317 30.26 13.96 16.22
C LYS A 317 28.89 13.39 15.85
N GLU A 318 28.70 13.18 14.56
CA GLU A 318 27.59 12.41 14.05
C GLU A 318 27.64 10.96 14.58
N GLU A 319 26.47 10.41 14.87
CA GLU A 319 26.29 9.07 15.42
C GLU A 319 25.48 8.21 14.43
N LEU A 320 25.93 6.99 14.18
CA LEU A 320 25.15 5.98 13.47
C LEU A 320 24.56 5.02 14.51
N ILE A 321 23.23 4.94 14.54
CA ILE A 321 22.48 4.11 15.48
C ILE A 321 21.84 2.98 14.68
N GLU A 322 22.14 1.73 15.04
CA GLU A 322 21.48 0.55 14.49
C GLU A 322 20.27 0.19 15.36
N LEU A 323 19.10 0.04 14.72
CA LEU A 323 17.85 -0.33 15.37
C LEU A 323 17.31 -1.63 14.78
N GLU A 324 16.96 -2.57 15.64
CA GLU A 324 16.23 -3.79 15.25
C GLU A 324 14.74 -3.63 15.58
N VAL A 325 13.90 -3.63 14.56
CA VAL A 325 12.46 -3.36 14.68
C VAL A 325 11.62 -4.38 13.90
N GLY A 326 10.48 -4.76 14.44
CA GLY A 326 9.56 -5.66 13.73
C GLY A 326 8.70 -4.93 12.71
N SER A 327 8.44 -3.64 12.95
CA SER A 327 7.61 -2.83 12.07
C SER A 327 8.11 -1.39 11.93
N ILE A 328 7.76 -0.77 10.82
CA ILE A 328 8.10 0.62 10.48
C ILE A 328 6.81 1.35 10.10
N VAL A 329 6.58 2.54 10.67
CA VAL A 329 5.47 3.43 10.30
C VAL A 329 6.01 4.75 9.78
N VAL A 330 5.61 5.14 8.58
CA VAL A 330 6.03 6.39 7.94
C VAL A 330 5.02 7.50 8.19
N CYS A 331 5.45 8.55 8.88
CA CYS A 331 4.67 9.72 9.30
C CYS A 331 5.41 11.02 8.98
N THR A 332 6.11 11.07 7.84
CA THR A 332 7.01 12.17 7.43
C THR A 332 6.31 13.50 7.17
N GLY A 333 4.98 13.52 7.14
CA GLY A 333 4.22 14.74 6.94
C GLY A 333 4.29 15.21 5.49
N TYR A 334 4.40 16.52 5.29
CA TYR A 334 4.31 17.16 3.98
C TYR A 334 5.21 18.40 3.92
N ASP A 335 5.40 18.95 2.71
CA ASP A 335 5.96 20.27 2.49
C ASP A 335 4.99 21.10 1.63
N GLN A 336 5.18 22.42 1.56
CA GLN A 336 4.40 23.28 0.67
C GLN A 336 5.20 23.55 -0.61
N ILE A 337 4.49 23.71 -1.73
CA ILE A 337 5.12 24.17 -2.96
C ILE A 337 5.86 25.50 -2.73
N ASP A 338 6.90 25.74 -3.54
CA ASP A 338 7.57 27.03 -3.53
C ASP A 338 6.69 28.10 -4.21
N PRO A 339 6.21 29.12 -3.45
CA PRO A 339 5.35 30.16 -4.00
C PRO A 339 6.04 31.04 -5.04
N SER A 340 7.38 31.09 -5.11
CA SER A 340 8.10 31.88 -6.12
C SER A 340 7.89 31.35 -7.55
N LYS A 341 7.46 30.09 -7.70
CA LYS A 341 7.09 29.50 -8.99
C LYS A 341 5.76 30.02 -9.54
N LEU A 342 4.96 30.67 -8.70
CA LEU A 342 3.65 31.23 -9.05
C LEU A 342 3.81 32.71 -9.42
N GLU A 343 4.43 32.96 -10.56
CA GLU A 343 4.77 34.31 -11.05
C GLU A 343 3.57 35.27 -11.04
N GLU A 344 2.38 34.76 -11.35
CA GLU A 344 1.13 35.52 -11.33
C GLU A 344 0.80 36.13 -9.95
N TYR A 345 1.36 35.58 -8.87
CA TYR A 345 1.09 36.03 -7.51
C TYR A 345 2.17 36.95 -6.94
N SER A 346 3.21 37.28 -7.71
CA SER A 346 4.26 38.25 -7.31
C SER A 346 4.90 37.98 -5.94
N TYR A 347 4.90 36.74 -5.46
CA TYR A 347 5.52 36.39 -4.18
C TYR A 347 7.02 36.72 -4.22
N GLY A 348 7.52 37.39 -3.17
CA GLY A 348 8.90 37.88 -3.09
C GLY A 348 9.13 39.24 -3.76
N GLN A 349 8.17 39.76 -4.55
CA GLN A 349 8.24 41.13 -5.09
C GLN A 349 7.69 42.17 -4.10
N HIS A 350 6.84 41.75 -3.16
CA HIS A 350 6.30 42.61 -2.11
C HIS A 350 6.21 41.84 -0.78
N PRO A 351 6.64 42.42 0.36
CA PRO A 351 6.72 41.70 1.64
C PRO A 351 5.34 41.38 2.26
N ASP A 352 4.28 42.09 1.84
CA ASP A 352 2.90 41.84 2.30
C ASP A 352 2.15 40.77 1.48
N ILE A 353 2.86 40.06 0.58
CA ILE A 353 2.37 38.83 -0.06
C ILE A 353 2.99 37.66 0.69
N ILE A 354 2.19 37.01 1.54
CA ILE A 354 2.65 35.99 2.47
C ILE A 354 1.98 34.64 2.23
N THR A 355 2.55 33.57 2.76
CA THR A 355 1.95 32.24 2.75
C THR A 355 0.97 32.03 3.91
N ASN A 356 0.10 31.03 3.80
CA ASN A 356 -0.79 30.65 4.88
C ASN A 356 -0.04 30.26 6.16
N LEU A 357 1.14 29.64 6.10
CA LEU A 357 1.94 29.36 7.28
C LEU A 357 2.54 30.64 7.89
N GLN A 358 3.02 31.58 7.06
CA GLN A 358 3.48 32.89 7.56
C GLN A 358 2.36 33.63 8.28
N PHE A 359 1.11 33.57 7.78
CA PHE A 359 -0.03 34.15 8.46
C PHE A 359 -0.25 33.54 9.87
N GLU A 360 -0.13 32.21 10.04
CA GLU A 360 -0.21 31.58 11.37
C GLU A 360 0.83 32.14 12.34
N ARG A 361 2.06 32.35 11.85
CA ARG A 361 3.16 32.90 12.65
C ARG A 361 2.91 34.38 12.97
N LEU A 362 2.44 35.18 12.01
CA LEU A 362 2.08 36.58 12.25
C LEU A 362 0.99 36.72 13.31
N VAL A 363 -0.06 35.88 13.28
CA VAL A 363 -1.09 35.88 14.33
C VAL A 363 -0.48 35.63 15.71
N ALA A 364 0.51 34.75 15.82
CA ALA A 364 1.22 34.49 17.08
C ALA A 364 2.19 35.63 17.48
N LEU A 365 2.61 36.47 16.54
CA LEU A 365 3.55 37.59 16.73
C LEU A 365 2.87 38.96 16.85
N GLY A 366 1.53 39.02 16.86
CA GLY A 366 0.77 40.26 17.05
C GLY A 366 0.17 40.88 15.78
N LEU A 367 0.17 40.15 14.67
CA LEU A 367 -0.45 40.46 13.37
C LEU A 367 -0.17 41.89 12.84
N TYR A 368 0.81 41.98 11.95
CA TYR A 368 1.24 43.23 11.33
C TYR A 368 1.59 43.02 9.85
N LYS A 369 1.59 44.09 9.05
CA LYS A 369 2.12 44.13 7.69
C LYS A 369 3.64 44.05 7.73
N PRO A 370 4.27 43.02 7.12
CA PRO A 370 5.73 42.93 7.07
C PRO A 370 6.43 44.15 6.46
N SER A 371 5.80 44.89 5.55
CA SER A 371 6.36 46.10 4.94
C SER A 371 6.62 47.25 5.92
N ASN A 372 5.65 47.54 6.79
CA ASN A 372 5.60 48.81 7.53
C ASN A 372 5.11 48.68 8.99
N GLY A 373 4.82 47.46 9.46
CA GLY A 373 4.41 47.18 10.83
C GLY A 373 2.98 47.60 11.20
N LYS A 374 2.20 48.16 10.28
CA LYS A 374 0.80 48.55 10.54
C LYS A 374 -0.11 47.32 10.60
N THR A 375 -1.24 47.43 11.28
CA THR A 375 -2.25 46.36 11.30
C THR A 375 -3.00 46.31 9.96
N PRO A 376 -3.05 45.14 9.28
CA PRO A 376 -3.80 44.99 8.04
C PRO A 376 -5.31 44.90 8.34
N LYS A 377 -6.13 45.66 7.61
CA LYS A 377 -7.60 45.61 7.74
C LYS A 377 -8.23 44.83 6.61
N LYS A 378 -7.77 45.05 5.38
CA LYS A 378 -8.34 44.48 4.17
C LYS A 378 -7.44 43.38 3.63
N VAL A 379 -7.81 42.13 3.87
CA VAL A 379 -6.93 40.97 3.63
C VAL A 379 -7.56 40.00 2.65
N ALA A 380 -6.80 39.60 1.62
CA ALA A 380 -7.24 38.60 0.66
C ALA A 380 -6.59 37.24 0.95
N PHE A 381 -7.40 36.19 0.94
CA PHE A 381 -6.95 34.79 1.01
C PHE A 381 -7.14 34.12 -0.35
N ILE A 382 -6.05 33.67 -0.95
CA ILE A 382 -6.06 33.09 -2.30
C ILE A 382 -6.03 31.57 -2.17
N LEU A 383 -7.12 30.91 -2.55
CA LEU A 383 -7.20 29.45 -2.52
C LEU A 383 -6.55 28.82 -3.75
N CYS A 384 -6.16 27.55 -3.58
CA CYS A 384 -5.58 26.72 -4.64
C CYS A 384 -4.31 27.33 -5.25
N ALA A 385 -3.53 28.10 -4.49
CA ALA A 385 -2.26 28.63 -4.97
C ALA A 385 -1.31 27.45 -5.21
N GLY A 386 -1.10 27.10 -6.49
CA GLY A 386 -0.33 25.96 -6.96
C GLY A 386 -0.89 24.56 -6.64
N SER A 387 -2.18 24.46 -6.28
CA SER A 387 -2.94 23.20 -6.30
C SER A 387 -3.99 23.23 -7.41
N ARG A 388 -4.47 22.05 -7.84
CA ARG A 388 -5.44 21.93 -8.93
C ARG A 388 -4.94 22.61 -10.21
N MET A 389 -3.68 22.40 -10.54
CA MET A 389 -3.00 22.92 -11.73
C MET A 389 -2.54 21.76 -12.60
N LYS A 390 -2.93 21.77 -13.88
CA LYS A 390 -2.44 20.79 -14.87
C LYS A 390 -0.98 21.02 -15.26
N ASN A 391 -0.49 22.25 -15.13
CA ASN A 391 0.93 22.54 -15.34
C ASN A 391 1.71 22.12 -14.08
N THR A 392 2.34 20.95 -14.17
CA THR A 392 3.09 20.32 -13.07
C THR A 392 4.49 20.89 -12.88
N ASP A 393 4.98 21.77 -13.77
CA ASP A 393 6.29 22.43 -13.61
C ASP A 393 6.24 23.47 -12.48
N ARG A 394 5.06 24.06 -12.25
CA ARG A 394 4.85 25.17 -11.31
C ARG A 394 3.84 24.87 -10.19
N GLY A 395 3.13 23.75 -10.25
CA GLY A 395 2.13 23.36 -9.26
C GLY A 395 1.80 21.87 -9.27
N VAL A 396 0.70 21.49 -8.63
CA VAL A 396 0.25 20.09 -8.57
C VAL A 396 -1.20 19.92 -9.00
N GLU A 397 -1.52 18.77 -9.59
CA GLU A 397 -2.88 18.46 -10.06
C GLU A 397 -3.85 18.21 -8.91
N HIS A 398 -3.38 17.61 -7.81
CA HIS A 398 -4.23 17.29 -6.67
C HIS A 398 -4.64 18.52 -5.86
N CYS A 399 -5.71 18.35 -5.09
CA CYS A 399 -6.15 19.33 -4.09
C CYS A 399 -5.34 19.14 -2.80
N CYS A 400 -4.94 20.24 -2.15
CA CYS A 400 -4.28 20.18 -0.84
C CYS A 400 -5.20 19.79 0.33
N ASN A 401 -6.48 19.50 0.07
CA ASN A 401 -7.54 19.12 1.03
C ASN A 401 -7.89 20.22 2.07
N VAL A 402 -6.89 20.74 2.79
CA VAL A 402 -7.09 21.63 3.95
C VAL A 402 -7.19 23.11 3.61
N GLY A 403 -6.77 23.53 2.41
CA GLY A 403 -6.61 24.95 2.06
C GLY A 403 -7.87 25.81 2.25
N CYS A 404 -9.05 25.28 1.92
CA CYS A 404 -10.33 25.98 2.12
C CYS A 404 -10.57 26.26 3.62
N MET A 405 -10.44 25.23 4.46
CA MET A 405 -10.72 25.33 5.88
C MET A 405 -9.65 26.16 6.62
N VAL A 406 -8.39 26.08 6.19
CA VAL A 406 -7.31 26.93 6.70
C VAL A 406 -7.62 28.40 6.44
N ALA A 407 -8.00 28.77 5.21
CA ALA A 407 -8.31 30.16 4.87
C ALA A 407 -9.54 30.68 5.62
N ILE A 408 -10.61 29.88 5.72
CA ILE A 408 -11.81 30.25 6.50
C ILE A 408 -11.43 30.49 7.96
N LYS A 409 -10.65 29.58 8.56
CA LYS A 409 -10.15 29.73 9.92
C LYS A 409 -9.32 31.01 10.08
N GLN A 410 -8.41 31.29 9.15
CA GLN A 410 -7.54 32.46 9.20
C GLN A 410 -8.34 33.77 9.03
N ALA A 411 -9.35 33.80 8.16
CA ALA A 411 -10.24 34.94 8.01
C ALA A 411 -11.07 35.21 9.28
N MET A 412 -11.55 34.16 9.95
CA MET A 412 -12.22 34.31 11.25
C MET A 412 -11.26 34.78 12.35
N LEU A 413 -10.02 34.28 12.37
CA LEU A 413 -8.98 34.74 13.29
C LEU A 413 -8.63 36.21 13.07
N LEU A 414 -8.56 36.64 11.81
CA LEU A 414 -8.40 38.05 11.48
C LEU A 414 -9.52 38.89 12.10
N LYS A 415 -10.79 38.53 11.93
CA LYS A 415 -11.91 39.27 12.55
C LYS A 415 -11.92 39.23 14.08
N MET A 416 -11.42 38.16 14.69
CA MET A 416 -11.27 38.08 16.14
C MET A 416 -10.20 39.03 16.68
N VAL A 417 -9.09 39.20 15.95
CA VAL A 417 -7.97 40.06 16.36
C VAL A 417 -8.17 41.51 15.94
N VAL A 418 -8.81 41.73 14.79
CA VAL A 418 -9.07 43.03 14.16
C VAL A 418 -10.57 43.12 13.83
N PRO A 419 -11.42 43.65 14.73
CA PRO A 419 -12.87 43.59 14.60
C PRO A 419 -13.45 44.26 13.35
N ASP A 420 -12.79 45.29 12.83
CA ASP A 420 -13.17 46.04 11.62
C ASP A 420 -12.50 45.52 10.34
N ALA A 421 -11.87 44.34 10.38
CA ALA A 421 -11.23 43.75 9.21
C ALA A 421 -12.24 43.27 8.16
N GLU A 422 -11.83 43.36 6.89
CA GLU A 422 -12.59 42.98 5.70
C GLU A 422 -11.89 41.82 4.96
N PRO A 423 -11.98 40.58 5.48
CA PRO A 423 -11.42 39.42 4.80
C PRO A 423 -12.19 39.05 3.54
N SER A 424 -11.45 38.74 2.48
CA SER A 424 -11.98 38.20 1.22
C SER A 424 -11.31 36.88 0.87
N ILE A 425 -12.07 35.83 0.64
CA ILE A 425 -11.59 34.51 0.22
C ILE A 425 -11.90 34.32 -1.26
N PHE A 426 -10.85 34.21 -2.08
CA PHE A 426 -10.94 33.94 -3.52
C PHE A 426 -10.87 32.44 -3.76
N TYR A 427 -11.92 31.87 -4.34
CA TYR A 427 -12.08 30.43 -4.45
C TYR A 427 -12.67 29.98 -5.79
N THR A 428 -12.47 28.70 -6.12
CA THR A 428 -13.20 28.02 -7.19
C THR A 428 -14.36 27.20 -6.62
N ASP A 429 -14.04 26.36 -5.63
CA ASP A 429 -14.98 25.55 -4.86
C ASP A 429 -14.59 25.62 -3.37
N ILE A 430 -15.56 25.75 -2.47
CA ILE A 430 -15.34 25.55 -1.03
C ILE A 430 -15.50 24.06 -0.74
N ARG A 431 -14.46 23.45 -0.16
CA ARG A 431 -14.43 22.03 0.19
C ARG A 431 -14.46 21.85 1.70
N ALA A 432 -15.66 21.83 2.26
CA ALA A 432 -15.92 21.74 3.70
C ALA A 432 -16.52 20.36 4.10
N GLY A 433 -15.96 19.27 3.58
CA GLY A 433 -16.58 17.93 3.67
C GLY A 433 -16.43 17.18 5.00
N ASN A 434 -15.55 17.61 5.91
CA ASN A 434 -15.34 16.94 7.20
C ASN A 434 -16.38 17.37 8.25
N LYS A 435 -16.56 16.55 9.30
CA LYS A 435 -17.56 16.81 10.36
C LYS A 435 -17.35 18.18 11.00
N GLY A 436 -18.36 19.04 10.94
CA GLY A 436 -18.35 20.39 11.50
C GLY A 436 -17.78 21.46 10.57
N CYS A 437 -17.27 21.10 9.39
CA CYS A 437 -16.63 22.05 8.48
C CYS A 437 -17.64 22.91 7.70
N GLU A 438 -18.78 22.33 7.31
CA GLU A 438 -19.84 23.09 6.62
C GLU A 438 -20.48 24.12 7.57
N GLU A 439 -20.75 23.73 8.81
CA GLU A 439 -21.24 24.64 9.85
C GLU A 439 -20.23 25.74 10.16
N PHE A 440 -18.94 25.41 10.16
CA PHE A 440 -17.86 26.38 10.32
C PHE A 440 -17.79 27.37 9.15
N TYR A 441 -17.99 26.90 7.92
CA TYR A 441 -18.12 27.74 6.73
C TYR A 441 -19.34 28.67 6.81
N ASN A 442 -20.50 28.16 7.20
CA ASN A 442 -21.72 28.97 7.38
C ASN A 442 -21.52 30.06 8.45
N LYS A 443 -20.87 29.72 9.57
CA LYS A 443 -20.51 30.72 10.59
C LYS A 443 -19.59 31.82 10.05
N ALA A 444 -18.68 31.49 9.15
CA ALA A 444 -17.83 32.48 8.50
C ALA A 444 -18.63 33.44 7.59
N LEU A 445 -19.63 32.93 6.87
CA LEU A 445 -20.57 33.76 6.10
C LEU A 445 -21.38 34.70 6.99
N GLU A 446 -21.92 34.20 8.11
CA GLU A 446 -22.66 34.99 9.09
C GLU A 446 -21.81 36.10 9.71
N GLN A 447 -20.49 35.87 9.85
CA GLN A 447 -19.55 36.88 10.31
C GLN A 447 -19.19 37.91 9.25
N GLY A 448 -19.78 37.86 8.05
CA GLY A 448 -19.52 38.81 6.97
C GLY A 448 -18.13 38.67 6.38
N ILE A 449 -17.59 37.46 6.28
CA ILE A 449 -16.41 37.16 5.47
C ILE A 449 -16.85 37.10 4.01
N ARG A 450 -16.15 37.80 3.11
CA ARG A 450 -16.51 37.85 1.68
C ARG A 450 -15.98 36.61 0.97
N PHE A 451 -16.83 35.92 0.22
CA PHE A 451 -16.44 34.78 -0.62
C PHE A 451 -16.60 35.17 -2.08
N ILE A 452 -15.49 35.25 -2.81
CA ILE A 452 -15.45 35.66 -4.20
C ILE A 452 -15.13 34.43 -5.04
N ARG A 453 -16.13 33.95 -5.80
CA ARG A 453 -15.94 32.78 -6.66
C ARG A 453 -15.21 33.19 -7.94
N GLY A 454 -13.89 33.13 -7.88
CA GLY A 454 -12.99 33.53 -8.94
C GLY A 454 -11.57 33.10 -8.61
N ARG A 455 -10.89 32.48 -9.58
CA ARG A 455 -9.46 32.24 -9.46
C ARG A 455 -8.74 33.56 -9.76
N VAL A 456 -7.87 34.00 -8.85
CA VAL A 456 -7.05 35.20 -9.05
C VAL A 456 -6.16 35.02 -10.27
N SER A 457 -6.21 35.98 -11.19
CA SER A 457 -5.41 35.98 -12.42
C SER A 457 -4.04 36.58 -12.20
N ARG A 458 -3.95 37.68 -11.41
CA ARG A 458 -2.68 38.29 -11.02
C ARG A 458 -2.80 39.14 -9.75
N ILE A 459 -1.67 39.31 -9.06
CA ILE A 459 -1.48 40.28 -7.97
C ILE A 459 -0.46 41.32 -8.42
N ILE A 460 -0.78 42.60 -8.27
CA ILE A 460 0.08 43.71 -8.70
C ILE A 460 0.44 44.55 -7.46
N PRO A 461 1.73 44.64 -7.07
CA PRO A 461 2.17 45.60 -6.07
C PRO A 461 1.96 47.04 -6.55
N ASP A 462 1.33 47.88 -5.72
CA ASP A 462 1.06 49.30 -5.99
C ASP A 462 1.37 50.15 -4.74
N GLY A 463 2.63 50.53 -4.57
CA GLY A 463 3.09 51.24 -3.37
C GLY A 463 2.93 50.38 -2.11
N ASP A 464 2.12 50.85 -1.16
CA ASP A 464 1.79 50.13 0.09
C ASP A 464 0.64 49.13 -0.08
N ASP A 465 -0.06 49.14 -1.23
CA ASP A 465 -1.26 48.34 -1.51
C ASP A 465 -0.96 47.18 -2.48
N LEU A 466 -1.86 46.19 -2.50
CA LEU A 466 -1.83 45.05 -3.41
C LEU A 466 -3.14 45.03 -4.23
N ILE A 467 -3.04 45.23 -5.55
CA ILE A 467 -4.19 45.14 -6.46
C ILE A 467 -4.38 43.69 -6.88
N ILE A 468 -5.60 43.17 -6.70
CA ILE A 468 -5.97 41.81 -7.10
C ILE A 468 -6.91 41.86 -8.29
N ASN A 469 -6.55 41.12 -9.35
CA ASN A 469 -7.44 40.91 -10.49
C ASN A 469 -8.02 39.49 -10.48
N ALA A 470 -9.32 39.38 -10.67
CA ALA A 470 -10.03 38.12 -10.78
C ALA A 470 -11.31 38.29 -11.62
N GLU A 471 -11.95 37.19 -11.96
CA GLU A 471 -13.33 37.19 -12.47
C GLU A 471 -14.26 36.76 -11.35
N ASN A 472 -15.30 37.54 -11.04
CA ASN A 472 -16.40 37.05 -10.22
C ASN A 472 -17.34 36.22 -11.09
N THR A 473 -17.11 34.91 -11.11
CA THR A 473 -17.83 33.97 -11.98
C THR A 473 -19.32 33.83 -11.65
N LEU A 474 -19.76 34.25 -10.46
CA LEU A 474 -21.19 34.26 -10.11
C LEU A 474 -21.92 35.47 -10.70
N LEU A 475 -21.21 36.59 -10.91
CA LEU A 475 -21.76 37.81 -11.49
C LEU A 475 -21.39 37.98 -12.98
N GLY A 476 -20.40 37.22 -13.48
CA GLY A 476 -19.86 37.38 -14.82
C GLY A 476 -19.13 38.70 -15.01
N THR A 477 -18.58 39.27 -13.94
CA THR A 477 -17.93 40.59 -13.95
C THR A 477 -16.45 40.51 -13.60
N TYR A 478 -15.69 41.45 -14.15
CA TYR A 478 -14.30 41.67 -13.76
C TYR A 478 -14.24 42.22 -12.33
N PHE A 479 -13.31 41.69 -11.53
CA PHE A 479 -13.04 42.11 -10.17
C PHE A 479 -11.63 42.73 -10.10
N GLU A 480 -11.57 43.94 -9.56
CA GLU A 480 -10.33 44.65 -9.26
C GLU A 480 -10.50 45.44 -7.96
N GLU A 481 -9.67 45.13 -6.97
CA GLU A 481 -9.75 45.77 -5.65
C GLU A 481 -8.38 45.78 -4.99
N LYS A 482 -8.11 46.84 -4.21
CA LYS A 482 -6.90 46.99 -3.39
C LYS A 482 -7.03 46.29 -2.04
N PHE A 483 -5.94 45.67 -1.59
CA PHE A 483 -5.80 44.97 -0.32
C PHE A 483 -4.52 45.38 0.41
N ASP A 484 -4.56 45.31 1.74
CA ASP A 484 -3.43 45.63 2.61
C ASP A 484 -2.42 44.48 2.72
N LEU A 485 -2.91 43.24 2.60
CA LEU A 485 -2.16 41.99 2.79
C LEU A 485 -2.80 40.89 1.94
N VAL A 486 -1.97 40.03 1.34
CA VAL A 486 -2.42 38.85 0.60
C VAL A 486 -1.83 37.58 1.21
N VAL A 487 -2.68 36.57 1.42
CA VAL A 487 -2.32 35.27 2.00
C VAL A 487 -2.54 34.17 0.97
N LEU A 488 -1.47 33.53 0.54
CA LEU A 488 -1.48 32.41 -0.41
C LEU A 488 -1.72 31.08 0.33
N SER A 489 -2.83 30.40 0.04
CA SER A 489 -3.08 29.03 0.52
C SER A 489 -2.42 28.03 -0.41
N LEU A 490 -1.16 27.72 -0.10
CA LEU A 490 -0.29 26.94 -0.96
C LEU A 490 -0.68 25.47 -1.08
N GLY A 491 -0.37 24.90 -2.24
CA GLY A 491 -0.45 23.47 -2.47
C GLY A 491 0.49 22.68 -1.56
N ILE A 492 0.07 21.46 -1.23
CA ILE A 492 0.80 20.53 -0.38
C ILE A 492 1.44 19.46 -1.28
N ILE A 493 2.72 19.19 -1.04
CA ILE A 493 3.52 18.13 -1.68
C ILE A 493 4.04 17.16 -0.63
N SER A 494 4.50 15.99 -1.04
CA SER A 494 5.16 15.06 -0.12
C SER A 494 6.43 15.68 0.45
N SER A 495 6.82 15.25 1.66
CA SER A 495 8.00 15.82 2.30
C SER A 495 9.28 15.54 1.50
N VAL A 496 10.19 16.50 1.45
CA VAL A 496 11.48 16.37 0.77
C VAL A 496 12.24 15.14 1.30
N GLY A 497 12.54 14.22 0.38
CA GLY A 497 13.18 12.93 0.67
C GLY A 497 12.22 11.74 0.67
N THR A 498 10.91 11.93 0.49
CA THR A 498 9.92 10.84 0.42
C THR A 498 10.27 9.82 -0.67
N GLU A 499 10.72 10.26 -1.84
CA GLU A 499 11.17 9.35 -2.93
C GLU A 499 12.37 8.49 -2.55
N GLU A 500 13.36 9.08 -1.88
CA GLU A 500 14.53 8.36 -1.42
C GLU A 500 14.16 7.35 -0.32
N LEU A 501 13.29 7.77 0.61
CA LEU A 501 12.78 6.90 1.66
C LEU A 501 11.95 5.74 1.10
N ALA A 502 11.10 5.98 0.10
CA ALA A 502 10.34 4.94 -0.57
C ALA A 502 11.26 3.89 -1.20
N LYS A 503 12.36 4.30 -1.83
CA LYS A 503 13.38 3.38 -2.37
C LYS A 503 13.99 2.52 -1.27
N LYS A 504 14.38 3.12 -0.13
CA LYS A 504 14.93 2.42 1.05
C LYS A 504 13.94 1.40 1.64
N LEU A 505 12.64 1.74 1.65
CA LEU A 505 11.58 0.86 2.13
C LEU A 505 11.20 -0.25 1.15
N HIS A 506 11.66 -0.17 -0.11
CA HIS A 506 11.09 -0.89 -1.25
C HIS A 506 9.58 -0.65 -1.42
N GLY A 507 9.15 0.59 -1.15
CA GLY A 507 7.78 1.07 -1.33
C GLY A 507 7.51 1.61 -2.74
N GLN A 508 6.30 2.13 -2.93
CA GLN A 508 5.87 2.78 -4.16
C GLN A 508 5.39 4.20 -3.88
N ILE A 509 5.44 5.04 -4.91
CA ILE A 509 4.97 6.42 -4.89
C ILE A 509 3.92 6.60 -5.98
N GLY A 510 2.86 7.33 -5.63
CA GLY A 510 1.75 7.66 -6.52
C GLY A 510 2.14 8.73 -7.53
N SER A 511 1.24 8.97 -8.50
CA SER A 511 1.39 10.07 -9.46
C SER A 511 1.35 11.46 -8.81
N ASP A 512 0.89 11.55 -7.55
CA ASP A 512 0.86 12.74 -6.71
C ASP A 512 2.12 12.92 -5.84
N SER A 513 3.12 12.06 -6.04
CA SER A 513 4.41 12.04 -5.32
C SER A 513 4.33 11.64 -3.85
N PHE A 514 3.18 11.15 -3.34
CA PHE A 514 3.04 10.59 -1.99
C PHE A 514 3.28 9.08 -1.96
N LEU A 515 3.47 8.51 -0.76
CA LEU A 515 3.56 7.07 -0.61
C LEU A 515 2.23 6.40 -0.97
N THR A 516 2.30 5.27 -1.66
CA THR A 516 1.11 4.48 -2.00
C THR A 516 0.84 3.42 -0.95
N GLU A 517 -0.39 3.42 -0.44
CA GLU A 517 -0.95 2.34 0.36
C GLU A 517 -1.18 1.07 -0.46
N ARG A 518 -1.32 -0.08 0.22
CA ARG A 518 -1.54 -1.37 -0.43
C ARG A 518 -2.87 -1.44 -1.15
N HIS A 519 -3.91 -0.83 -0.59
CA HIS A 519 -5.21 -0.74 -1.23
C HIS A 519 -6.02 0.43 -0.66
N TYR A 520 -6.46 1.33 -1.54
CA TYR A 520 -7.19 2.57 -1.25
C TYR A 520 -8.28 2.46 -0.17
N LYS A 521 -9.12 1.41 -0.22
CA LYS A 521 -10.23 1.20 0.74
C LYS A 521 -9.98 0.16 1.84
N LEU A 522 -9.42 -0.99 1.47
CA LEU A 522 -9.35 -2.16 2.35
C LEU A 522 -8.11 -2.18 3.24
N ARG A 523 -7.01 -1.57 2.79
CA ARG A 523 -5.74 -1.49 3.53
C ARG A 523 -5.12 -0.10 3.35
N PRO A 524 -5.78 0.97 3.85
CA PRO A 524 -5.43 2.36 3.54
C PRO A 524 -4.17 2.87 4.26
N VAL A 525 -3.69 2.15 5.27
CA VAL A 525 -2.51 2.51 6.06
C VAL A 525 -1.38 1.48 5.95
N ASP A 526 -1.60 0.39 5.23
CA ASP A 526 -0.61 -0.66 5.04
C ASP A 526 0.26 -0.31 3.83
N GLY A 527 1.57 -0.41 3.97
CA GLY A 527 2.50 -0.28 2.86
C GLY A 527 2.46 -1.49 1.92
N ILE A 528 3.09 -1.34 0.75
CA ILE A 528 3.24 -2.41 -0.25
C ILE A 528 3.95 -3.63 0.34
N ARG A 529 4.93 -3.38 1.21
CA ARG A 529 5.68 -4.41 1.93
C ARG A 529 5.06 -4.64 3.30
N ASP A 530 4.79 -5.90 3.65
CA ASP A 530 4.27 -6.26 4.97
C ASP A 530 5.18 -5.76 6.09
N GLY A 531 4.62 -5.45 7.25
CA GLY A 531 5.37 -4.86 8.37
C GLY A 531 5.73 -3.37 8.20
N ILE A 532 5.50 -2.77 7.02
CA ILE A 532 5.65 -1.34 6.79
C ILE A 532 4.26 -0.70 6.65
N PHE A 533 4.05 0.41 7.35
CA PHE A 533 2.78 1.15 7.38
C PHE A 533 3.04 2.63 7.15
N ALA A 534 1.99 3.40 6.87
CA ALA A 534 2.07 4.86 6.75
C ALA A 534 0.82 5.53 7.30
N ALA A 535 0.96 6.76 7.77
CA ALA A 535 -0.14 7.54 8.32
C ALA A 535 0.09 9.05 8.16
N GLY A 536 -1.00 9.81 8.09
CA GLY A 536 -0.95 11.26 8.02
C GLY A 536 -0.59 11.74 6.62
N CYS A 537 0.00 12.93 6.53
CA CYS A 537 0.30 13.52 5.23
C CYS A 537 1.41 12.81 4.43
N ALA A 538 2.02 11.74 4.95
CA ALA A 538 2.91 10.88 4.17
C ALA A 538 2.18 10.14 3.02
N LEU A 539 0.87 9.89 3.17
CA LEU A 539 0.02 9.22 2.18
C LEU A 539 -0.68 10.20 1.22
N SER A 540 -1.09 11.36 1.72
CA SER A 540 -1.85 12.36 0.95
C SER A 540 -2.15 13.60 1.79
N PRO A 541 -2.44 14.77 1.19
CA PRO A 541 -2.84 15.96 1.93
C PRO A 541 -4.14 15.73 2.72
N LYS A 542 -4.12 16.03 4.03
CA LYS A 542 -5.26 15.83 4.95
C LYS A 542 -5.16 16.68 6.20
N ASP A 543 -6.26 16.77 6.95
CA ASP A 543 -6.31 17.53 8.19
C ASP A 543 -5.76 16.75 9.41
N ILE A 544 -5.73 17.43 10.57
CA ILE A 544 -5.22 16.87 11.84
C ILE A 544 -6.09 15.69 12.30
N ARG A 545 -7.41 15.76 12.09
CA ARG A 545 -8.35 14.73 12.54
C ARG A 545 -8.17 13.47 11.71
N GLU A 546 -8.14 13.59 10.39
CA GLU A 546 -7.88 12.48 9.47
C GLU A 546 -6.51 11.84 9.76
N SER A 547 -5.47 12.67 9.94
CA SER A 547 -4.12 12.20 10.30
C SER A 547 -4.10 11.42 11.63
N THR A 548 -4.92 11.84 12.60
CA THR A 548 -5.04 11.17 13.90
C THR A 548 -5.76 9.83 13.77
N ILE A 549 -6.82 9.76 12.96
CA ILE A 549 -7.56 8.52 12.69
C ILE A 549 -6.66 7.50 11.98
N GLU A 550 -5.91 7.93 10.96
CA GLU A 550 -4.94 7.06 10.27
C GLU A 550 -3.82 6.59 11.20
N ALA A 551 -3.32 7.44 12.09
CA ALA A 551 -2.31 7.05 13.06
C ALA A 551 -2.80 5.95 14.02
N MET A 552 -4.04 6.07 14.51
CA MET A 552 -4.66 5.04 15.35
C MET A 552 -4.90 3.74 14.55
N ALA A 553 -5.32 3.85 13.29
CA ALA A 553 -5.46 2.71 12.40
C ALA A 553 -4.11 2.02 12.15
N ALA A 554 -3.05 2.77 11.83
CA ALA A 554 -1.71 2.24 11.62
C ALA A 554 -1.19 1.54 12.89
N ALA A 555 -1.33 2.14 14.07
CA ALA A 555 -0.96 1.51 15.34
C ALA A 555 -1.72 0.17 15.57
N SER A 556 -3.02 0.13 15.27
CA SER A 556 -3.81 -1.10 15.35
C SER A 556 -3.32 -2.18 14.38
N ARG A 557 -3.02 -1.80 13.13
CA ARG A 557 -2.48 -2.72 12.11
C ARG A 557 -1.09 -3.25 12.48
N VAL A 558 -0.23 -2.41 13.03
CA VAL A 558 1.09 -2.81 13.56
C VAL A 558 0.93 -3.79 14.70
N ALA A 559 0.07 -3.51 15.68
CA ALA A 559 -0.17 -4.42 16.81
C ALA A 559 -0.73 -5.77 16.35
N GLY A 560 -1.67 -5.76 15.40
CA GLY A 560 -2.20 -6.99 14.79
C GLY A 560 -1.17 -7.78 13.99
N PHE A 561 -0.23 -7.09 13.34
CA PHE A 561 0.87 -7.71 12.61
C PHE A 561 1.91 -8.33 13.54
N LEU A 562 2.40 -7.58 14.53
CA LEU A 562 3.43 -8.04 15.46
C LEU A 562 2.92 -9.04 16.52
N GLY A 563 1.62 -9.03 16.80
CA GLY A 563 0.96 -9.96 17.70
C GLY A 563 1.66 -10.04 19.06
N LYS A 564 2.00 -11.26 19.49
CA LYS A 564 2.69 -11.56 20.75
C LYS A 564 4.20 -11.76 20.59
N GLY A 565 4.81 -11.22 19.54
CA GLY A 565 6.22 -11.48 19.22
C GLY A 565 6.42 -12.68 18.30
N GLU A 566 5.34 -13.24 17.76
CA GLU A 566 5.41 -14.28 16.75
C GLU A 566 4.35 -14.04 15.68
N ILE A 567 4.72 -14.33 14.43
CA ILE A 567 3.81 -14.26 13.29
C ILE A 567 3.65 -15.65 12.70
N ALA A 568 2.40 -16.09 12.56
CA ALA A 568 2.08 -17.29 11.81
C ALA A 568 2.27 -17.00 10.31
N VAL A 569 3.25 -17.66 9.72
CA VAL A 569 3.54 -17.53 8.29
C VAL A 569 2.77 -18.59 7.53
N SER A 570 2.19 -18.19 6.39
CA SER A 570 1.56 -19.14 5.49
C SER A 570 2.56 -20.23 5.10
N PRO A 571 2.19 -21.51 5.19
CA PRO A 571 3.06 -22.58 4.73
C PRO A 571 3.07 -22.71 3.20
N GLU A 572 2.28 -21.92 2.48
CA GLU A 572 2.21 -21.86 1.01
C GLU A 572 3.37 -21.02 0.42
N VAL A 573 4.58 -21.32 0.88
CA VAL A 573 5.84 -20.69 0.45
C VAL A 573 6.67 -21.66 -0.39
N ILE A 574 7.70 -21.16 -1.05
CA ILE A 574 8.62 -22.03 -1.79
C ILE A 574 9.47 -22.89 -0.85
N GLU A 575 9.88 -24.06 -1.32
CA GLU A 575 10.89 -24.91 -0.71
C GLU A 575 12.02 -25.15 -1.70
N ILE A 576 13.26 -25.22 -1.20
CA ILE A 576 14.46 -25.46 -2.02
C ILE A 576 15.14 -26.76 -1.57
N THR A 577 15.10 -27.78 -2.43
CA THR A 577 15.83 -29.04 -2.27
C THR A 577 17.33 -28.78 -2.46
N GLN A 578 18.08 -28.74 -1.36
CA GLN A 578 19.47 -28.30 -1.36
C GLN A 578 20.39 -29.24 -2.15
N GLU A 579 20.05 -30.52 -2.22
CA GLU A 579 20.78 -31.56 -2.95
C GLU A 579 20.75 -31.33 -4.46
N LYS A 580 19.68 -30.71 -4.97
CA LYS A 580 19.53 -30.34 -6.39
C LYS A 580 20.09 -28.93 -6.68
N CYS A 581 20.26 -28.09 -5.66
CA CYS A 581 20.61 -26.69 -5.85
C CYS A 581 22.11 -26.52 -6.16
N ASN A 582 22.43 -26.11 -7.39
CA ASN A 582 23.81 -25.76 -7.79
C ASN A 582 24.21 -24.30 -7.47
N LYS A 583 23.38 -23.58 -6.70
CA LYS A 583 23.62 -22.20 -6.24
C LYS A 583 23.85 -21.18 -7.38
N CYS A 584 23.15 -21.33 -8.51
CA CYS A 584 23.26 -20.41 -9.66
C CYS A 584 22.62 -19.02 -9.47
N GLU A 585 21.99 -18.76 -8.32
CA GLU A 585 21.41 -17.46 -7.92
C GLU A 585 20.26 -16.89 -8.78
N VAL A 586 19.85 -17.57 -9.86
CA VAL A 586 18.73 -17.15 -10.73
C VAL A 586 17.46 -16.83 -9.93
N CYS A 587 17.16 -17.63 -8.90
CA CYS A 587 15.99 -17.45 -8.04
C CYS A 587 16.02 -16.15 -7.22
N ILE A 588 17.21 -15.69 -6.81
CA ILE A 588 17.40 -14.44 -6.08
C ILE A 588 17.05 -13.27 -7.00
N THR A 589 17.60 -13.26 -8.22
CA THR A 589 17.42 -12.19 -9.21
C THR A 589 15.96 -12.02 -9.66
N VAL A 590 15.21 -13.13 -9.75
CA VAL A 590 13.79 -13.07 -10.18
C VAL A 590 12.82 -12.87 -9.02
N CYS A 591 13.28 -12.91 -7.76
CA CYS A 591 12.40 -12.75 -6.60
C CYS A 591 11.91 -11.30 -6.50
N PRO A 592 10.59 -11.07 -6.58
CA PRO A 592 10.02 -9.72 -6.63
C PRO A 592 10.05 -8.98 -5.28
N VAL A 593 10.22 -9.73 -4.20
CA VAL A 593 10.17 -9.25 -2.80
C VAL A 593 11.45 -9.55 -2.04
N ASN A 594 12.52 -9.96 -2.75
CA ASN A 594 13.83 -10.30 -2.18
C ASN A 594 13.76 -11.28 -0.99
N ALA A 595 12.87 -12.28 -1.08
CA ALA A 595 12.70 -13.30 -0.05
C ALA A 595 13.78 -14.39 -0.08
N ILE A 596 14.63 -14.44 -1.11
CA ILE A 596 15.61 -15.51 -1.32
C ILE A 596 17.01 -14.90 -1.21
N GLN A 597 17.87 -15.52 -0.41
CA GLN A 597 19.24 -15.04 -0.19
C GLN A 597 20.25 -16.18 -0.25
N LYS A 598 21.49 -15.84 -0.62
CA LYS A 598 22.62 -16.76 -0.57
C LYS A 598 23.33 -16.64 0.77
N THR A 599 23.52 -17.76 1.45
CA THR A 599 24.40 -17.90 2.62
C THR A 599 25.71 -18.56 2.19
N SER A 600 26.67 -18.68 3.10
CA SER A 600 27.96 -19.33 2.83
C SER A 600 27.81 -20.73 2.21
N ASN A 601 26.79 -21.48 2.62
CA ASN A 601 26.65 -22.90 2.26
C ASN A 601 25.41 -23.25 1.46
N ARG A 602 24.40 -22.39 1.35
CA ARG A 602 23.11 -22.71 0.69
C ARG A 602 22.33 -21.47 0.23
N ILE A 603 21.33 -21.69 -0.61
CA ILE A 603 20.30 -20.68 -0.89
C ILE A 603 19.13 -20.91 0.07
N GLU A 604 18.75 -19.87 0.80
CA GLU A 604 17.66 -19.91 1.79
C GLU A 604 16.52 -18.99 1.38
N VAL A 605 15.30 -19.39 1.72
CA VAL A 605 14.10 -18.57 1.62
C VAL A 605 13.72 -18.04 2.99
N ASN A 606 13.46 -16.74 3.08
CA ASN A 606 12.78 -16.14 4.20
C ASN A 606 11.26 -16.34 4.03
N PRO A 607 10.63 -17.20 4.85
CA PRO A 607 9.22 -17.51 4.68
C PRO A 607 8.31 -16.30 4.99
N ILE A 608 8.71 -15.37 5.86
CA ILE A 608 7.92 -14.17 6.16
C ILE A 608 7.85 -13.23 4.94
N SER A 609 8.97 -13.04 4.25
CA SER A 609 9.01 -12.24 3.02
C SER A 609 8.40 -12.95 1.82
N CYS A 610 8.37 -14.28 1.81
CA CYS A 610 7.91 -15.04 0.67
C CYS A 610 6.39 -14.93 0.53
N ILE A 611 5.94 -14.17 -0.48
CA ILE A 611 4.51 -14.02 -0.79
C ILE A 611 3.89 -15.21 -1.56
N GLY A 612 4.62 -16.33 -1.70
CA GLY A 612 4.12 -17.53 -2.39
C GLY A 612 3.80 -17.36 -3.87
N CYS A 613 4.36 -16.36 -4.56
CA CYS A 613 4.03 -16.07 -5.97
C CYS A 613 4.51 -17.13 -6.98
N GLY A 614 5.51 -17.94 -6.63
CA GLY A 614 6.00 -19.04 -7.48
C GLY A 614 6.82 -18.64 -8.70
N VAL A 615 7.13 -17.36 -8.92
CA VAL A 615 7.88 -16.87 -10.10
C VAL A 615 9.26 -17.52 -10.25
N CYS A 616 9.91 -17.87 -9.15
CA CYS A 616 11.24 -18.49 -9.16
C CYS A 616 11.22 -19.98 -9.54
N VAL A 617 10.09 -20.67 -9.40
CA VAL A 617 9.96 -22.12 -9.63
C VAL A 617 10.31 -22.48 -11.08
N PRO A 618 9.64 -21.95 -12.12
CA PRO A 618 9.94 -22.30 -13.51
C PRO A 618 11.27 -21.71 -14.01
N ARG A 619 11.97 -20.91 -13.19
CA ARG A 619 13.27 -20.32 -13.52
C ARG A 619 14.44 -21.10 -12.94
N CYS A 620 14.18 -22.07 -12.07
CA CYS A 620 15.25 -22.91 -11.52
C CYS A 620 15.74 -23.91 -12.58
N PRO A 621 16.97 -23.79 -13.09
CA PRO A 621 17.47 -24.71 -14.12
C PRO A 621 17.72 -26.12 -13.59
N GLN A 622 17.67 -26.33 -12.28
CA GLN A 622 17.88 -27.63 -11.62
C GLN A 622 16.57 -28.26 -11.12
N ASN A 623 15.42 -27.60 -11.33
CA ASN A 623 14.14 -28.01 -10.74
C ASN A 623 14.25 -28.27 -9.22
N ALA A 624 15.06 -27.47 -8.54
CA ALA A 624 15.35 -27.59 -7.11
C ALA A 624 14.36 -26.81 -6.24
N ILE A 625 13.47 -26.01 -6.84
CA ILE A 625 12.52 -25.15 -6.14
C ILE A 625 11.12 -25.66 -6.46
N ASP A 626 10.28 -25.79 -5.44
CA ASP A 626 8.86 -26.07 -5.60
C ASP A 626 8.03 -25.12 -4.72
N LEU A 627 6.74 -24.97 -5.01
CA LEU A 627 5.83 -24.11 -4.25
C LEU A 627 4.79 -24.95 -3.52
N LYS A 628 4.79 -24.89 -2.18
CA LYS A 628 3.82 -25.59 -1.36
C LYS A 628 2.40 -25.15 -1.69
N ASN A 629 1.49 -26.13 -1.78
CA ASN A 629 0.10 -25.97 -2.24
C ASN A 629 -0.08 -25.41 -3.67
N CYS A 630 0.99 -25.33 -4.47
CA CYS A 630 0.93 -25.16 -5.93
C CYS A 630 2.15 -25.84 -6.56
N THR A 631 2.34 -27.10 -6.18
CA THR A 631 3.52 -27.88 -6.55
C THR A 631 3.50 -28.22 -8.03
N GLU A 632 4.66 -28.57 -8.60
CA GLU A 632 4.74 -28.98 -10.00
C GLU A 632 3.79 -30.16 -10.30
N SER A 633 3.75 -31.16 -9.41
CA SER A 633 2.85 -32.32 -9.55
C SER A 633 1.37 -31.94 -9.44
N GLN A 634 1.02 -31.04 -8.51
CA GLN A 634 -0.35 -30.55 -8.35
C GLN A 634 -0.84 -29.82 -9.60
N LEU A 635 -0.05 -28.90 -10.13
CA LEU A 635 -0.42 -28.09 -11.29
C LEU A 635 -0.49 -28.94 -12.56
N ILE A 636 0.47 -29.83 -12.80
CA ILE A 636 0.44 -30.77 -13.94
C ILE A 636 -0.78 -31.70 -13.87
N ALA A 637 -1.09 -32.26 -12.70
CA ALA A 637 -2.25 -33.14 -12.54
C ALA A 637 -3.56 -32.42 -12.85
N GLN A 638 -3.70 -31.17 -12.40
CA GLN A 638 -4.86 -30.33 -12.70
C GLN A 638 -4.98 -30.02 -14.19
N ILE A 639 -3.87 -29.66 -14.84
CA ILE A 639 -3.81 -29.36 -16.28
C ILE A 639 -4.25 -30.59 -17.10
N ARG A 640 -3.67 -31.76 -16.82
CA ARG A 640 -4.00 -33.01 -17.54
C ARG A 640 -5.49 -33.32 -17.44
N ALA A 641 -6.01 -33.35 -16.22
CA ALA A 641 -7.40 -33.68 -15.96
C ALA A 641 -8.39 -32.70 -16.61
N LEU A 642 -8.09 -31.39 -16.64
CA LEU A 642 -8.91 -30.42 -17.36
C LEU A 642 -8.88 -30.62 -18.87
N CYS A 643 -7.77 -31.12 -19.43
CA CYS A 643 -7.61 -31.26 -20.88
C CYS A 643 -8.12 -32.60 -21.44
N GLU A 644 -8.33 -33.62 -20.60
CA GLU A 644 -8.69 -34.98 -21.00
C GLU A 644 -10.08 -35.12 -21.68
N SER A 645 -11.06 -34.28 -21.33
CA SER A 645 -12.43 -34.35 -21.87
C SER A 645 -13.00 -32.96 -22.17
N GLY A 646 -14.31 -32.85 -22.39
CA GLY A 646 -15.00 -31.57 -22.58
C GLY A 646 -15.11 -31.10 -24.03
N LYS A 647 -15.61 -29.88 -24.21
CA LYS A 647 -15.91 -29.30 -25.52
C LYS A 647 -14.66 -28.71 -26.18
N SER A 648 -14.25 -29.28 -27.31
CA SER A 648 -13.17 -28.75 -28.14
C SER A 648 -13.64 -27.57 -29.02
N PRO A 649 -12.76 -26.62 -29.37
CA PRO A 649 -11.38 -26.50 -28.93
C PRO A 649 -11.27 -26.02 -27.48
N LYS A 650 -10.29 -26.50 -26.73
CA LYS A 650 -10.18 -26.21 -25.29
C LYS A 650 -9.25 -25.02 -25.02
N VAL A 651 -9.73 -24.05 -24.24
CA VAL A 651 -8.97 -22.87 -23.83
C VAL A 651 -8.67 -22.95 -22.34
N LEU A 652 -7.39 -23.04 -21.98
CA LEU A 652 -6.98 -23.06 -20.58
C LEU A 652 -6.55 -21.66 -20.14
N ALA A 653 -7.26 -21.08 -19.17
CA ALA A 653 -7.01 -19.74 -18.65
C ALA A 653 -6.37 -19.82 -17.25
N PHE A 654 -5.11 -19.45 -17.12
CA PHE A 654 -4.45 -19.29 -15.84
C PHE A 654 -4.65 -17.86 -15.33
N LEU A 655 -5.32 -17.73 -14.19
CA LEU A 655 -5.65 -16.44 -13.59
C LEU A 655 -4.91 -16.29 -12.26
N GLU A 656 -4.32 -15.11 -12.03
CA GLU A 656 -3.83 -14.72 -10.69
C GLU A 656 -4.98 -14.85 -9.67
N LYS A 657 -4.68 -15.49 -8.53
CA LYS A 657 -5.66 -16.00 -7.58
C LYS A 657 -6.51 -14.92 -6.86
N GLU A 658 -6.01 -13.70 -6.71
CA GLU A 658 -6.68 -12.64 -5.95
C GLU A 658 -7.55 -11.74 -6.83
N ILE A 659 -6.96 -11.07 -7.81
CA ILE A 659 -7.62 -10.02 -8.59
C ILE A 659 -8.20 -10.62 -9.87
N ALA A 660 -7.41 -11.33 -10.67
CA ALA A 660 -7.86 -11.85 -11.96
C ALA A 660 -8.95 -12.93 -11.78
N TYR A 661 -8.71 -13.90 -10.88
CA TYR A 661 -9.71 -14.90 -10.49
C TYR A 661 -10.95 -14.23 -9.86
N GLY A 662 -10.73 -13.14 -9.10
CA GLY A 662 -11.81 -12.30 -8.59
C GLY A 662 -12.69 -11.67 -9.66
N CYS A 663 -12.09 -11.15 -10.72
CA CYS A 663 -12.83 -10.64 -11.86
C CYS A 663 -13.67 -11.74 -12.52
N ALA A 664 -13.16 -12.98 -12.62
CA ALA A 664 -13.94 -14.11 -13.13
C ALA A 664 -15.11 -14.46 -12.20
N ASP A 665 -14.90 -14.47 -10.88
CA ASP A 665 -15.97 -14.68 -9.92
C ASP A 665 -17.04 -13.59 -9.97
N LEU A 666 -16.64 -12.32 -10.17
CA LEU A 666 -17.56 -11.20 -10.36
C LEU A 666 -18.39 -11.32 -11.65
N ALA A 667 -17.81 -11.89 -12.73
CA ALA A 667 -18.59 -12.18 -13.94
C ALA A 667 -19.73 -13.16 -13.62
N GLY A 668 -19.43 -14.22 -12.87
CA GLY A 668 -20.45 -15.16 -12.38
C GLY A 668 -21.50 -14.51 -11.48
N GLN A 669 -21.09 -13.71 -10.49
CA GLN A 669 -22.02 -12.98 -9.62
C GLN A 669 -22.93 -12.04 -10.42
N SER A 670 -22.39 -11.45 -11.49
CA SER A 670 -23.11 -10.55 -12.40
C SER A 670 -23.91 -11.28 -13.49
N ARG A 671 -23.94 -12.62 -13.48
CA ARG A 671 -24.62 -13.47 -14.48
C ARG A 671 -24.18 -13.19 -15.92
N VAL A 672 -22.90 -12.91 -16.08
CA VAL A 672 -22.27 -12.62 -17.36
C VAL A 672 -21.72 -13.92 -17.94
N SER A 673 -22.28 -14.37 -19.05
CA SER A 673 -21.82 -15.57 -19.74
C SER A 673 -20.46 -15.38 -20.42
N TYR A 674 -19.67 -16.44 -20.46
CA TYR A 674 -18.47 -16.54 -21.28
C TYR A 674 -18.39 -17.93 -21.91
N PRO A 675 -17.54 -18.16 -22.93
CA PRO A 675 -17.53 -19.42 -23.66
C PRO A 675 -17.28 -20.65 -22.77
N LEU A 676 -18.08 -21.71 -22.99
CA LEU A 676 -18.05 -22.94 -22.17
C LEU A 676 -16.66 -23.59 -22.12
N ASN A 677 -15.95 -23.57 -23.25
CA ASN A 677 -14.64 -24.19 -23.45
C ASN A 677 -13.46 -23.44 -22.79
N VAL A 678 -13.72 -22.37 -22.04
CA VAL A 678 -12.71 -21.69 -21.20
C VAL A 678 -12.65 -22.35 -19.83
N GLU A 679 -11.60 -23.11 -19.56
CA GLU A 679 -11.34 -23.74 -18.26
C GLU A 679 -10.35 -22.89 -17.45
N ILE A 680 -10.71 -22.55 -16.22
CA ILE A 680 -9.93 -21.63 -15.38
C ILE A 680 -9.09 -22.41 -14.37
N ILE A 681 -7.80 -22.09 -14.30
CA ILE A 681 -6.90 -22.52 -13.22
C ILE A 681 -6.46 -21.28 -12.44
N ALA A 682 -6.72 -21.26 -11.13
CA ALA A 682 -6.16 -20.25 -10.24
C ALA A 682 -4.68 -20.55 -9.97
N VAL A 683 -3.82 -19.56 -10.18
CA VAL A 683 -2.39 -19.63 -9.84
C VAL A 683 -1.99 -18.44 -8.96
N PRO A 684 -1.02 -18.57 -8.05
CA PRO A 684 -0.58 -17.45 -7.21
C PRO A 684 -0.07 -16.25 -7.99
N SER A 685 0.49 -16.48 -9.17
CA SER A 685 0.79 -15.50 -10.21
C SER A 685 0.92 -16.25 -11.52
N THR A 686 0.64 -15.60 -12.65
CA THR A 686 0.90 -16.16 -13.97
C THR A 686 2.38 -16.50 -14.19
N GLY A 687 3.29 -15.84 -13.46
CA GLY A 687 4.72 -16.15 -13.47
C GLY A 687 5.07 -17.54 -12.90
N ARG A 688 4.15 -18.22 -12.17
CA ARG A 688 4.31 -19.62 -11.76
C ARG A 688 4.22 -20.60 -12.95
N VAL A 689 3.56 -20.20 -14.03
CA VAL A 689 3.30 -21.04 -15.20
C VAL A 689 4.53 -21.04 -16.12
N GLY A 690 5.34 -22.10 -16.00
CA GLY A 690 6.51 -22.40 -16.84
C GLY A 690 6.18 -22.90 -18.25
N LEU A 691 7.19 -22.94 -19.13
CA LEU A 691 7.10 -23.58 -20.47
C LEU A 691 6.61 -25.04 -20.38
N ARG A 692 7.09 -25.80 -19.39
CA ARG A 692 6.66 -27.18 -19.14
C ARG A 692 5.15 -27.32 -19.00
N HIS A 693 4.51 -26.45 -18.21
CA HIS A 693 3.06 -26.46 -17.99
C HIS A 693 2.29 -26.15 -19.27
N ILE A 694 2.80 -25.22 -20.08
CA ILE A 694 2.22 -24.83 -21.36
C ILE A 694 2.30 -26.00 -22.35
N LEU A 695 3.46 -26.64 -22.45
CA LEU A 695 3.65 -27.83 -23.27
C LEU A 695 2.77 -28.99 -22.80
N GLU A 696 2.67 -29.22 -21.49
CA GLU A 696 1.81 -30.25 -20.89
C GLU A 696 0.33 -30.02 -21.22
N ALA A 697 -0.14 -28.77 -21.13
CA ALA A 697 -1.51 -28.42 -21.51
C ALA A 697 -1.79 -28.72 -22.99
N PHE A 698 -0.88 -28.33 -23.90
CA PHE A 698 -1.01 -28.64 -25.32
C PHE A 698 -0.87 -30.14 -25.62
N ALA A 699 -0.01 -30.88 -24.91
CA ALA A 699 0.09 -32.33 -25.07
C ALA A 699 -1.20 -33.03 -24.62
N SER A 700 -1.87 -32.50 -23.59
CA SER A 700 -3.01 -33.13 -22.93
C SER A 700 -4.38 -32.82 -23.55
N GLY A 701 -4.51 -31.77 -24.36
CA GLY A 701 -5.79 -31.46 -25.02
C GLY A 701 -6.08 -29.98 -25.25
N ALA A 702 -5.38 -29.05 -24.60
CA ALA A 702 -5.58 -27.62 -24.84
C ALA A 702 -5.26 -27.22 -26.28
N ASP A 703 -6.01 -26.25 -26.81
CA ASP A 703 -5.83 -25.65 -28.14
C ASP A 703 -5.44 -24.17 -28.07
N GLY A 704 -5.68 -23.53 -26.92
CA GLY A 704 -5.24 -22.18 -26.60
C GLY A 704 -4.99 -21.99 -25.11
N ILE A 705 -4.05 -21.11 -24.78
CA ILE A 705 -3.70 -20.77 -23.39
C ILE A 705 -3.79 -19.26 -23.19
N LEU A 706 -4.48 -18.86 -22.13
CA LEU A 706 -4.62 -17.47 -21.70
C LEU A 706 -3.98 -17.29 -20.32
N LEU A 707 -3.17 -16.25 -20.15
CA LEU A 707 -2.58 -15.88 -18.87
C LEU A 707 -3.09 -14.49 -18.47
N VAL A 708 -3.74 -14.37 -17.31
CA VAL A 708 -4.33 -13.11 -16.84
C VAL A 708 -3.76 -12.73 -15.47
N GLU A 709 -3.14 -11.55 -15.40
CA GLU A 709 -2.44 -11.03 -14.23
C GLU A 709 -3.09 -9.72 -13.74
N ASP A 710 -2.84 -9.33 -12.49
CA ASP A 710 -3.24 -8.01 -11.98
C ASP A 710 -2.40 -6.87 -12.59
N HIS A 711 -3.02 -5.73 -12.90
CA HIS A 711 -2.33 -4.49 -13.26
C HIS A 711 -1.28 -4.06 -12.21
N GLY A 712 -1.59 -4.23 -10.93
CA GLY A 712 -0.68 -3.96 -9.80
C GLY A 712 0.16 -5.17 -9.37
N GLY A 713 0.06 -6.28 -10.11
CA GLY A 713 0.59 -7.57 -9.73
C GLY A 713 2.11 -7.64 -9.64
N VAL A 714 2.57 -8.69 -8.99
CA VAL A 714 3.97 -9.02 -8.76
C VAL A 714 4.74 -9.19 -10.09
N PHE A 715 4.04 -9.67 -11.12
CA PHE A 715 4.57 -9.90 -12.45
C PHE A 715 4.09 -8.80 -13.41
N LYS A 716 4.71 -7.62 -13.30
CA LYS A 716 4.38 -6.43 -14.12
C LYS A 716 4.22 -6.78 -15.60
N GLU A 717 3.31 -6.08 -16.27
CA GLU A 717 2.91 -6.34 -17.66
C GLU A 717 4.09 -6.44 -18.64
N GLU A 718 5.12 -5.60 -18.49
CA GLU A 718 6.34 -5.66 -19.30
C GLU A 718 7.11 -6.97 -19.12
N LYS A 719 7.29 -7.43 -17.88
CA LYS A 719 7.99 -8.69 -17.57
C LYS A 719 7.19 -9.90 -18.08
N LEU A 720 5.86 -9.85 -17.97
CA LEU A 720 4.98 -10.88 -18.52
C LEU A 720 5.07 -10.94 -20.04
N ARG A 721 5.02 -9.80 -20.73
CA ARG A 721 5.17 -9.73 -22.18
C ARG A 721 6.53 -10.27 -22.64
N GLN A 722 7.62 -9.91 -21.96
CA GLN A 722 8.96 -10.41 -22.27
C GLN A 722 9.04 -11.93 -22.08
N TYR A 723 8.59 -12.45 -20.94
CA TYR A 723 8.57 -13.89 -20.67
C TYR A 723 7.78 -14.66 -21.73
N ILE A 724 6.61 -14.16 -22.12
CA ILE A 724 5.77 -14.83 -23.12
C ILE A 724 6.33 -14.71 -24.52
N SER A 725 7.08 -13.66 -24.84
CA SER A 725 7.87 -13.59 -26.08
C SER A 725 8.87 -14.75 -26.15
N ASP A 726 9.58 -15.02 -25.05
CA ASP A 726 10.58 -16.10 -24.99
C ASP A 726 9.91 -17.48 -25.06
N VAL A 727 8.81 -17.68 -24.34
CA VAL A 727 7.99 -18.91 -24.43
C VAL A 727 7.49 -19.15 -25.85
N LYS A 728 7.01 -18.11 -26.55
CA LYS A 728 6.52 -18.22 -27.94
C LYS A 728 7.60 -18.67 -28.91
N LYS A 729 8.86 -18.24 -28.72
CA LYS A 729 10.00 -18.69 -29.52
C LYS A 729 10.32 -20.16 -29.28
N GLU A 730 10.22 -20.64 -28.04
CA GLU A 730 10.46 -22.05 -27.74
C GLU A 730 9.35 -22.94 -28.31
N LEU A 731 8.09 -22.51 -28.25
CA LEU A 731 6.94 -23.26 -28.79
C LEU A 731 7.00 -23.48 -30.31
N GLN A 732 7.64 -22.56 -31.05
CA GLN A 732 7.89 -22.74 -32.48
C GLN A 732 8.65 -24.03 -32.81
N ARG A 733 9.58 -24.46 -31.94
CA ARG A 733 10.36 -25.69 -32.12
C ARG A 733 9.47 -26.95 -32.10
N TYR A 734 8.32 -26.85 -31.44
CA TYR A 734 7.32 -27.90 -31.36
C TYR A 734 6.25 -27.78 -32.44
N GLY A 735 6.27 -26.74 -33.27
CA GLY A 735 5.27 -26.53 -34.33
C GLY A 735 3.96 -25.90 -33.81
N ILE A 736 3.99 -25.20 -32.68
CA ILE A 736 2.82 -24.49 -32.13
C ILE A 736 2.83 -23.02 -32.60
N GLU A 737 1.69 -22.56 -33.09
CA GLU A 737 1.49 -21.19 -33.57
C GLU A 737 1.42 -20.19 -32.40
N PHE A 738 2.09 -19.04 -32.54
CA PHE A 738 2.26 -18.03 -31.48
C PHE A 738 0.95 -17.39 -31.03
N LEU A 739 -0.08 -17.45 -31.88
CA LEU A 739 -1.42 -16.91 -31.64
C LEU A 739 -2.26 -17.81 -30.71
N ARG A 740 -1.82 -19.04 -30.42
CA ARG A 740 -2.44 -19.94 -29.43
C ARG A 740 -2.12 -19.56 -27.98
N ILE A 741 -1.33 -18.49 -27.77
CA ILE A 741 -1.07 -17.93 -26.43
C ILE A 741 -1.38 -16.43 -26.41
N MET A 742 -2.19 -16.04 -25.43
CA MET A 742 -2.52 -14.65 -25.16
C MET A 742 -2.27 -14.30 -23.69
N THR A 743 -1.91 -13.04 -23.45
CA THR A 743 -1.79 -12.46 -22.11
C THR A 743 -2.76 -11.30 -21.97
N ALA A 744 -3.25 -11.07 -20.77
CA ALA A 744 -4.05 -9.90 -20.43
C ALA A 744 -3.74 -9.44 -19.00
N SER A 745 -4.01 -8.17 -18.73
CA SER A 745 -3.99 -7.57 -17.39
C SER A 745 -5.39 -7.07 -17.04
N THR A 746 -5.75 -7.13 -15.76
CA THR A 746 -7.06 -6.69 -15.25
C THR A 746 -6.95 -6.09 -13.85
N THR A 747 -7.99 -5.41 -13.39
CA THR A 747 -8.19 -4.96 -12.01
C THR A 747 -9.65 -5.12 -11.61
N LEU A 748 -9.99 -5.07 -10.32
CA LEU A 748 -11.40 -5.12 -9.90
C LEU A 748 -12.07 -3.74 -10.11
N PRO A 749 -13.30 -3.67 -10.66
CA PRO A 749 -14.20 -4.75 -11.07
C PRO A 749 -14.28 -4.94 -12.60
N GLU A 750 -13.17 -5.03 -13.34
CA GLU A 750 -13.16 -5.10 -14.82
C GLU A 750 -13.64 -6.46 -15.41
N TYR A 751 -14.63 -7.12 -14.81
CA TYR A 751 -15.12 -8.44 -15.23
C TYR A 751 -15.64 -8.48 -16.67
N LYS A 752 -16.24 -7.40 -17.19
CA LYS A 752 -16.67 -7.31 -18.60
C LYS A 752 -15.49 -7.32 -19.57
N ARG A 753 -14.38 -6.67 -19.19
CA ARG A 753 -13.16 -6.66 -20.01
C ARG A 753 -12.55 -8.07 -20.06
N LEU A 754 -12.55 -8.77 -18.93
CA LEU A 754 -12.12 -10.17 -18.85
C LEU A 754 -13.01 -11.10 -19.70
N GLN A 755 -14.33 -10.94 -19.62
CA GLN A 755 -15.27 -11.67 -20.48
C GLN A 755 -14.98 -11.45 -21.98
N ASN A 756 -14.87 -10.20 -22.41
CA ASN A 756 -14.55 -9.87 -23.81
C ASN A 756 -13.21 -10.49 -24.24
N THR A 757 -12.26 -10.59 -23.32
CA THR A 757 -10.96 -11.24 -23.56
C THR A 757 -11.13 -12.74 -23.77
N PHE A 758 -11.95 -13.42 -22.96
CA PHE A 758 -12.31 -14.83 -23.15
C PHE A 758 -12.99 -15.07 -24.50
N GLU A 759 -14.00 -14.27 -24.85
CA GLU A 759 -14.72 -14.39 -26.11
C GLU A 759 -13.81 -14.19 -27.32
N THR A 760 -13.02 -13.12 -27.32
CA THR A 760 -12.11 -12.79 -28.42
C THR A 760 -11.07 -13.89 -28.63
N PHE A 761 -10.50 -14.41 -27.54
CA PHE A 761 -9.49 -15.45 -27.64
C PHE A 761 -10.08 -16.77 -28.09
N THR A 762 -11.22 -17.18 -27.52
CA THR A 762 -11.91 -18.39 -27.92
C THR A 762 -12.31 -18.36 -29.39
N ALA A 763 -12.86 -17.24 -29.89
CA ALA A 763 -13.21 -17.07 -31.30
C ALA A 763 -11.98 -17.25 -32.22
N ARG A 764 -10.81 -16.75 -31.78
CA ARG A 764 -9.55 -16.96 -32.49
C ARG A 764 -9.17 -18.44 -32.55
N ILE A 765 -9.19 -19.14 -31.41
CA ILE A 765 -8.82 -20.55 -31.35
C ILE A 765 -9.79 -21.42 -32.18
N LEU A 766 -11.08 -21.12 -32.13
CA LEU A 766 -12.10 -21.75 -32.99
C LEU A 766 -11.74 -21.64 -34.48
N LYS A 767 -11.31 -20.45 -34.92
CA LYS A 767 -10.90 -20.22 -36.33
C LYS A 767 -9.61 -20.97 -36.70
N MET A 768 -8.71 -21.18 -35.74
CA MET A 768 -7.44 -21.90 -35.96
C MET A 768 -7.63 -23.41 -35.99
N GLY A 769 -8.72 -23.93 -35.42
CA GLY A 769 -8.95 -25.36 -35.28
C GLY A 769 -8.03 -26.02 -34.25
N PRO A 770 -8.22 -27.32 -34.00
CA PRO A 770 -7.48 -28.05 -32.99
C PRO A 770 -6.01 -28.26 -33.37
N ILE A 771 -5.13 -28.40 -32.38
CA ILE A 771 -3.73 -28.78 -32.62
C ILE A 771 -3.67 -30.24 -33.14
N PRO A 772 -2.93 -30.52 -34.23
CA PRO A 772 -2.78 -31.87 -34.78
C PRO A 772 -2.26 -32.90 -33.75
N SER A 773 -2.78 -34.12 -33.82
CA SER A 773 -2.39 -35.21 -32.91
C SER A 773 -0.90 -35.57 -32.97
N GLU A 774 -0.28 -35.45 -34.15
CA GLU A 774 1.16 -35.64 -34.33
C GLU A 774 1.97 -34.62 -33.53
N THR A 775 1.58 -33.33 -33.60
CA THR A 775 2.20 -32.25 -32.82
C THR A 775 2.08 -32.52 -31.32
N ARG A 776 0.90 -32.93 -30.85
CA ARG A 776 0.68 -33.30 -29.44
C ARG A 776 1.57 -34.47 -29.01
N SER A 777 1.67 -35.50 -29.85
CA SER A 777 2.52 -36.68 -29.59
C SER A 777 4.01 -36.32 -29.54
N LYS A 778 4.47 -35.43 -30.43
CA LYS A 778 5.85 -34.91 -30.41
C LYS A 778 6.17 -34.19 -29.10
N ILE A 779 5.25 -33.38 -28.59
CA ILE A 779 5.43 -32.68 -27.32
C ILE A 779 5.47 -33.68 -26.16
N LYS A 780 4.54 -34.64 -26.13
CA LYS A 780 4.49 -35.68 -25.10
C LYS A 780 5.80 -36.47 -25.02
N ALA A 781 6.34 -36.89 -26.17
CA ALA A 781 7.62 -37.60 -26.25
C ALA A 781 8.83 -36.75 -25.82
N ALA A 782 8.74 -35.42 -25.88
CA ALA A 782 9.78 -34.53 -25.37
C ALA A 782 9.70 -34.39 -23.85
N LEU A 783 8.49 -34.22 -23.30
CA LEU A 783 8.24 -34.14 -21.86
C LEU A 783 8.63 -35.44 -21.12
N GLU A 784 8.40 -36.60 -21.74
CA GLU A 784 8.81 -37.90 -21.19
C GLU A 784 10.35 -38.04 -21.14
N ARG A 785 11.07 -37.56 -22.16
CA ARG A 785 12.54 -37.55 -22.17
C ARG A 785 13.14 -36.63 -21.12
N GLU A 786 12.55 -35.47 -20.90
CA GLU A 786 12.98 -34.56 -19.82
C GLU A 786 12.73 -35.17 -18.44
N SER A 787 11.63 -35.91 -18.26
CA SER A 787 11.29 -36.55 -16.99
C SER A 787 12.19 -37.75 -16.63
N LEU A 788 12.85 -38.37 -17.62
CA LEU A 788 13.83 -39.45 -17.41
C LEU A 788 15.23 -38.93 -17.06
N ASN A 789 15.52 -37.66 -17.37
CA ASN A 789 16.83 -37.03 -17.17
C ASN A 789 16.89 -36.12 -15.92
N ALA A 790 15.77 -35.95 -15.20
CA ALA A 790 15.59 -35.05 -14.05
C ALA A 790 15.27 -35.83 -12.77
#